data_AF-A0AAU5GWT9-F1
#
_entry.id   AF-A0AAU5GWT9-F1
#
_cell.length_a   1.000
_cell.length_b   1.000
_cell.length_c   1.000
_cell.angle_alpha   90.00
_cell.angle_beta   90.00
_cell.angle_gamma   90.00
#
_symmetry.space_group_name_H-M   'P 1'
#
loop_
_entity.id
_entity.type
_entity.pdbx_description
1 polymer ?
#
loop_
_entity_poly.entity_id
_entity_poly.type
_entity_poly.pdbx_seq_one_letter_code
_entity_poly.pdbx_strand_id
1 'polypeptide(L)'
;MSAPVTTGTTASHPSHPSHPSHPSHPSHPEPPPPNPPPRTLDVAAERARTPGAATGHHFNAAGAALLADGTVEAVIGHLRAESLSGGYEAAKHAAPALEAVYARIAGLLGARPEEVALVESATAGWQRAVSALRLRPGDRVLAARSSYVSSALHLLSAERDHGVRVELLPNGPDGAVDLEALETALRSGPAALVTAAHVPTSSGLVEPAAGIGALAGAHGVPFLLDATQSLGQLPVDMGAIGCDLLIGTGRKFLRAPRGTGLLAVRRPLLDRLTPEAPDVRGALWTAERNWELVPDAKRFELWEAAHALRLGLGAALADLGALGVDTVARHLASLAASLRERLAELPGVRVTDPPAAGSAIVTFVVDGLDATDVQHELSRRRIHLIAVPAGHGRWDMDPRGLTKVVRASVHVYNNGADLDALVESVREIARAPGAPAPAPAPAAASASAPRTARRDSRCRDAIVVGLGVHGSAALRRLAVRGLDVLGLEQYALGHDLGSSHGATRMIRRAYPHPDWDALVDTAYRAWEELEDAAKTRLVDITGGLYAAPAGRPDPLRGPGCRPVDAEEAARIFPGLRLPAGFAAVHDPRAGIIDARETLRAQLALAERSGAAIADRTPVLGWEPDGDEVVVRTREGVLRTRRLVLCAGPWTAAQVPSLAPHLAVSRIVNAYFAADPAGPLGPSGLGSFSVDLPQGLLYGFPAADGRGLKAGLDSGPDWDPHAPRPPATPAELALLAEAVAQVLPGAGPVTESLTCLYTTTADRRFVVGEVPGVPQVLVASACSGHGFKFGPAIGEALADLVCGTVRPDLDFLSPARLFPGGGAQ
;
A
#
# COMPACT_ATOMS: atom_id res chain seq x y z
N MET A 1 64.75 -25.09 -32.43
CA MET A 1 64.99 -23.80 -33.12
C MET A 1 64.12 -22.74 -32.46
N SER A 2 64.53 -21.51 -32.17
CA SER A 2 65.85 -20.94 -31.85
C SER A 2 65.58 -19.57 -31.21
N ALA A 3 66.19 -19.26 -30.06
CA ALA A 3 66.27 -17.88 -29.55
C ALA A 3 67.46 -17.14 -30.25
N PRO A 4 67.75 -15.84 -30.00
CA PRO A 4 68.39 -15.43 -28.74
C PRO A 4 68.00 -14.00 -28.22
N VAL A 5 68.06 -13.70 -26.91
CA VAL A 5 69.10 -12.90 -26.18
C VAL A 5 69.05 -11.37 -26.47
N THR A 6 68.97 -10.39 -25.55
CA THR A 6 69.35 -10.14 -24.12
C THR A 6 70.78 -9.62 -23.80
N THR A 7 70.84 -8.55 -23.00
CA THR A 7 71.95 -8.06 -22.13
C THR A 7 71.32 -7.01 -21.20
N GLY A 8 71.72 -6.70 -19.97
CA GLY A 8 72.92 -6.97 -19.14
C GLY A 8 73.14 -5.70 -18.25
N THR A 9 73.67 -5.69 -17.02
CA THR A 9 74.55 -6.63 -16.30
C THR A 9 74.50 -6.39 -14.77
N THR A 10 75.05 -7.34 -13.98
CA THR A 10 75.22 -7.42 -12.50
C THR A 10 76.11 -6.31 -11.87
N ALA A 11 76.33 -6.14 -10.54
CA ALA A 11 76.20 -6.96 -9.31
C ALA A 11 75.89 -6.04 -8.05
N SER A 12 76.17 -6.27 -6.75
CA SER A 12 76.89 -7.29 -5.92
C SER A 12 76.59 -7.13 -4.39
N HIS A 13 77.02 -8.11 -3.57
CA HIS A 13 77.11 -8.14 -2.07
C HIS A 13 78.44 -8.84 -1.67
N PRO A 14 78.89 -8.96 -0.39
CA PRO A 14 78.29 -8.56 0.91
C PRO A 14 79.24 -7.80 1.91
N SER A 15 78.74 -7.36 3.08
CA SER A 15 79.49 -7.41 4.37
C SER A 15 78.66 -7.04 5.62
N HIS A 16 78.91 -7.76 6.73
CA HIS A 16 78.60 -7.46 8.14
C HIS A 16 79.88 -7.80 8.95
N PRO A 17 80.10 -7.37 10.22
CA PRO A 17 79.09 -7.04 11.25
C PRO A 17 79.38 -5.81 12.16
N SER A 18 78.38 -5.38 12.95
CA SER A 18 78.60 -4.81 14.30
C SER A 18 77.30 -4.58 15.10
N HIS A 19 77.28 -5.00 16.36
CA HIS A 19 76.41 -4.60 17.47
C HIS A 19 77.31 -4.30 18.69
N PRO A 20 76.85 -3.66 19.80
CA PRO A 20 75.50 -3.19 20.11
C PRO A 20 75.40 -1.70 20.54
N SER A 21 74.17 -1.19 20.64
CA SER A 21 73.79 -0.08 21.54
C SER A 21 72.34 -0.24 21.99
N HIS A 22 71.97 0.35 23.13
CA HIS A 22 70.71 0.09 23.84
C HIS A 22 69.46 0.76 23.20
N PRO A 23 68.25 0.24 23.45
CA PRO A 23 67.03 0.71 22.80
C PRO A 23 66.55 2.07 23.33
N SER A 24 66.08 2.91 22.41
CA SER A 24 65.26 4.10 22.69
C SER A 24 63.78 3.81 22.44
N HIS A 25 62.89 4.53 23.13
CA HIS A 25 61.44 4.30 23.10
C HIS A 25 60.84 4.45 21.68
N PRO A 26 59.78 3.69 21.34
CA PRO A 26 59.02 3.92 20.11
C PRO A 26 58.36 5.31 20.17
N SER A 27 58.55 6.10 19.13
CA SER A 27 57.83 7.36 18.94
C SER A 27 56.33 7.09 18.79
N HIS A 28 55.51 7.91 19.44
CA HIS A 28 54.07 7.90 19.20
C HIS A 28 53.78 8.24 17.73
N PRO A 29 52.78 7.60 17.09
CA PRO A 29 52.31 8.02 15.78
C PRO A 29 51.75 9.45 15.86
N GLU A 30 51.95 10.24 14.81
CA GLU A 30 51.33 11.57 14.73
C GLU A 30 49.79 11.44 14.76
N PRO A 31 49.08 12.37 15.43
CA PRO A 31 47.63 12.37 15.42
C PRO A 31 47.11 12.58 13.98
N PRO A 32 45.98 11.95 13.61
CA PRO A 32 45.38 12.17 12.30
C PRO A 32 45.05 13.66 12.09
N PRO A 33 45.06 14.15 10.83
CA PRO A 33 44.74 15.54 10.53
C PRO A 33 43.35 15.90 11.06
N PRO A 34 43.14 17.12 11.57
CA PRO A 34 41.87 17.52 12.15
C PRO A 34 40.76 17.39 11.11
N ASN A 35 39.63 16.81 11.53
CA ASN A 35 38.46 16.65 10.67
C ASN A 35 38.05 18.00 10.05
N PRO A 36 37.64 18.04 8.76
CA PRO A 36 37.11 19.25 8.16
C PRO A 36 35.91 19.75 8.96
N PRO A 37 35.65 21.08 8.99
CA PRO A 37 34.55 21.64 9.76
C PRO A 37 33.22 20.98 9.37
N PRO A 38 32.34 20.69 10.34
CA PRO A 38 31.16 19.87 10.09
C PRO A 38 30.26 20.53 9.06
N ARG A 39 30.12 19.90 7.90
CA ARG A 39 29.20 20.35 6.84
C ARG A 39 27.80 20.47 7.43
N THR A 40 27.15 21.61 7.20
CA THR A 40 25.71 21.78 7.38
C THR A 40 24.99 21.10 6.23
N LEU A 41 23.86 20.44 6.52
CA LEU A 41 23.04 19.78 5.52
C LEU A 41 22.10 20.80 4.87
N ASP A 42 22.16 20.93 3.54
CA ASP A 42 21.25 21.79 2.78
C ASP A 42 19.90 21.08 2.56
N VAL A 43 18.98 21.31 3.50
CA VAL A 43 17.61 20.75 3.46
C VAL A 43 16.83 21.28 2.25
N ALA A 44 17.14 22.47 1.74
CA ALA A 44 16.45 23.03 0.57
C ALA A 44 16.89 22.31 -0.72
N ALA A 45 18.20 22.06 -0.88
CA ALA A 45 18.72 21.23 -1.97
C ALA A 45 18.23 19.77 -1.88
N GLU A 46 18.13 19.20 -0.68
CA GLU A 46 17.54 17.87 -0.49
C GLU A 46 16.06 17.82 -0.88
N ARG A 47 15.23 18.78 -0.46
CA ARG A 47 13.83 18.87 -0.90
C ARG A 47 13.70 19.05 -2.41
N ALA A 48 14.54 19.89 -3.01
CA ALA A 48 14.49 20.16 -4.45
C ALA A 48 14.76 18.90 -5.28
N ARG A 49 15.61 17.98 -4.80
CA ARG A 49 15.91 16.67 -5.42
C ARG A 49 14.98 15.54 -4.96
N THR A 50 13.87 15.88 -4.30
CA THR A 50 12.92 14.95 -3.68
C THR A 50 11.47 15.41 -3.95
N PRO A 51 10.93 15.25 -5.17
CA PRO A 51 9.66 15.87 -5.57
C PRO A 51 8.46 15.55 -4.67
N GLY A 52 8.45 14.37 -4.04
CA GLY A 52 7.43 14.01 -3.04
C GLY A 52 7.33 15.01 -1.87
N ALA A 53 8.42 15.67 -1.49
CA ALA A 53 8.45 16.66 -0.41
C ALA A 53 7.76 18.00 -0.76
N ALA A 54 7.32 18.18 -2.00
CA ALA A 54 6.44 19.26 -2.44
C ALA A 54 4.94 18.90 -2.38
N THR A 55 4.60 17.61 -2.22
CA THR A 55 3.20 17.13 -2.23
C THR A 55 2.51 17.16 -0.87
N GLY A 56 3.30 17.17 0.21
CA GLY A 56 2.83 17.11 1.59
C GLY A 56 4.00 16.97 2.58
N HIS A 57 3.68 16.86 3.87
CA HIS A 57 4.65 16.72 4.95
C HIS A 57 4.88 15.23 5.25
N HIS A 58 5.98 14.67 4.75
CA HIS A 58 6.24 13.22 4.83
C HIS A 58 7.06 12.84 6.06
N PHE A 59 6.48 11.97 6.91
CA PHE A 59 7.04 11.51 8.19
C PHE A 59 7.06 9.98 8.29
N ASN A 60 7.22 9.26 7.18
CA ASN A 60 7.21 7.79 7.14
C ASN A 60 8.54 7.17 6.66
N ALA A 61 9.68 7.81 6.91
CA ALA A 61 11.00 7.30 6.54
C ALA A 61 11.28 5.87 7.07
N ALA A 62 10.80 5.56 8.29
CA ALA A 62 10.89 4.24 8.90
C ALA A 62 9.91 3.19 8.32
N GLY A 63 9.06 3.59 7.37
CA GLY A 63 8.19 2.73 6.56
C GLY A 63 8.75 2.60 5.14
N ALA A 64 8.74 3.71 4.41
CA ALA A 64 9.54 3.92 3.21
C ALA A 64 9.81 5.43 3.04
N ALA A 65 11.08 5.81 2.88
CA ALA A 65 11.46 7.20 2.64
C ALA A 65 11.23 7.60 1.17
N LEU A 66 11.14 8.91 0.92
CA LEU A 66 11.06 9.43 -0.44
C LEU A 66 12.41 9.24 -1.16
N LEU A 67 12.35 8.68 -2.37
CA LEU A 67 13.53 8.52 -3.24
C LEU A 67 14.03 9.90 -3.70
N ALA A 68 15.32 10.02 -3.96
CA ALA A 68 15.88 11.16 -4.70
C ALA A 68 15.69 10.96 -6.21
N ASP A 69 15.64 12.04 -7.00
CA ASP A 69 15.49 11.95 -8.46
C ASP A 69 16.57 11.10 -9.13
N GLY A 70 17.83 11.21 -8.68
CA GLY A 70 18.93 10.37 -9.16
C GLY A 70 18.74 8.87 -8.89
N THR A 71 18.02 8.52 -7.81
CA THR A 71 17.64 7.13 -7.51
C THR A 71 16.50 6.65 -8.42
N VAL A 72 15.55 7.53 -8.77
CA VAL A 72 14.44 7.22 -9.68
C VAL A 72 14.96 7.03 -11.11
N GLU A 73 15.75 7.98 -11.64
CA GLU A 73 16.31 7.87 -12.99
C GLU A 73 17.35 6.75 -13.14
N ALA A 74 18.05 6.34 -12.06
CA ALA A 74 18.88 5.14 -12.10
C ALA A 74 18.08 3.85 -12.36
N VAL A 75 16.87 3.74 -11.77
CA VAL A 75 15.97 2.60 -12.02
C VAL A 75 15.37 2.69 -13.42
N ILE A 76 14.76 3.83 -13.76
CA ILE A 76 14.07 4.00 -15.05
C ILE A 76 15.06 3.93 -16.22
N GLY A 77 16.25 4.50 -16.08
CA GLY A 77 17.32 4.45 -17.07
C GLY A 77 17.78 3.02 -17.39
N HIS A 78 17.84 2.13 -16.38
CA HIS A 78 18.18 0.73 -16.64
C HIS A 78 17.05 -0.04 -17.33
N LEU A 79 15.79 0.14 -16.90
CA LEU A 79 14.64 -0.48 -17.58
C LEU A 79 14.50 -0.01 -19.05
N ARG A 80 14.85 1.26 -19.32
CA ARG A 80 14.98 1.80 -20.70
C ARG A 80 16.14 1.14 -21.47
N ALA A 81 17.26 0.83 -20.81
CA ALA A 81 18.38 0.11 -21.46
C ALA A 81 18.01 -1.35 -21.76
N GLU A 82 17.43 -2.09 -20.81
CA GLU A 82 16.96 -3.46 -20.99
C GLU A 82 16.00 -3.60 -22.18
N SER A 83 15.04 -2.66 -22.32
CA SER A 83 14.06 -2.65 -23.42
C SER A 83 14.62 -2.22 -24.79
N LEU A 84 15.79 -1.57 -24.83
CA LEU A 84 16.45 -1.15 -26.07
C LEU A 84 17.58 -2.09 -26.53
N SER A 85 18.29 -2.74 -25.60
CA SER A 85 19.47 -3.57 -25.93
C SER A 85 19.36 -5.04 -25.54
N GLY A 86 18.34 -5.44 -24.76
CA GLY A 86 18.28 -6.75 -24.13
C GLY A 86 18.77 -6.73 -22.67
N GLY A 87 18.20 -7.60 -21.84
CA GLY A 87 18.46 -7.62 -20.39
C GLY A 87 19.89 -8.02 -20.03
N TYR A 88 20.41 -9.08 -20.66
CA TYR A 88 21.78 -9.55 -20.41
C TYR A 88 22.83 -8.54 -20.90
N GLU A 89 22.55 -7.86 -22.01
CA GLU A 89 23.37 -6.83 -22.62
C GLU A 89 23.42 -5.58 -21.73
N ALA A 90 22.26 -5.12 -21.25
CA ALA A 90 22.15 -4.00 -20.32
C ALA A 90 22.82 -4.31 -18.97
N ALA A 91 22.60 -5.50 -18.41
CA ALA A 91 23.26 -5.98 -17.19
C ALA A 91 24.78 -6.03 -17.35
N LYS A 92 25.28 -6.58 -18.46
CA LYS A 92 26.72 -6.64 -18.78
C LYS A 92 27.34 -5.25 -18.94
N HIS A 93 26.63 -4.30 -19.55
CA HIS A 93 27.08 -2.91 -19.63
C HIS A 93 27.10 -2.22 -18.25
N ALA A 94 26.10 -2.49 -17.41
CA ALA A 94 25.99 -1.94 -16.06
C ALA A 94 26.88 -2.62 -15.00
N ALA A 95 27.57 -3.72 -15.33
CA ALA A 95 28.33 -4.53 -14.39
C ALA A 95 29.31 -3.74 -13.47
N PRO A 96 30.05 -2.72 -13.95
CA PRO A 96 30.91 -1.91 -13.08
C PRO A 96 30.12 -1.11 -12.04
N ALA A 97 28.93 -0.62 -12.39
CA ALA A 97 28.05 0.12 -11.47
C ALA A 97 27.34 -0.81 -10.48
N LEU A 98 27.06 -2.06 -10.87
CA LEU A 98 26.49 -3.09 -10.01
C LEU A 98 27.52 -3.60 -8.98
N GLU A 99 28.75 -3.89 -9.38
CA GLU A 99 29.80 -4.31 -8.43
C GLU A 99 30.23 -3.15 -7.50
N ALA A 100 30.12 -1.89 -7.95
CA ALA A 100 30.30 -0.72 -7.08
C ALA A 100 29.26 -0.61 -5.93
N VAL A 101 28.11 -1.29 -5.99
CA VAL A 101 27.14 -1.34 -4.88
C VAL A 101 27.74 -2.05 -3.67
N TYR A 102 28.44 -3.17 -3.86
CA TYR A 102 29.09 -3.93 -2.78
C TYR A 102 30.16 -3.09 -2.09
N ALA A 103 30.99 -2.37 -2.85
CA ALA A 103 32.00 -1.46 -2.31
C ALA A 103 31.39 -0.32 -1.48
N ARG A 104 30.25 0.25 -1.91
CA ARG A 104 29.54 1.29 -1.16
C ARG A 104 28.91 0.76 0.13
N ILE A 105 28.34 -0.44 0.12
CA ILE A 105 27.81 -1.08 1.34
C ILE A 105 28.95 -1.44 2.29
N ALA A 106 30.03 -2.03 1.80
CA ALA A 106 31.21 -2.38 2.59
C ALA A 106 31.79 -1.14 3.31
N GLY A 107 31.95 -0.02 2.58
CA GLY A 107 32.40 1.26 3.15
C GLY A 107 31.43 1.88 4.16
N LEU A 108 30.12 1.68 4.01
CA LEU A 108 29.11 2.09 4.99
C LEU A 108 29.14 1.24 6.28
N LEU A 109 29.56 -0.01 6.18
CA LEU A 109 29.49 -1.02 7.25
C LEU A 109 30.82 -1.30 7.98
N GLY A 110 31.95 -0.70 7.60
CA GLY A 110 33.27 -1.11 8.09
C GLY A 110 33.65 -2.55 7.66
N ALA A 111 32.98 -3.06 6.64
CA ALA A 111 33.10 -4.44 6.14
C ALA A 111 33.93 -4.49 4.85
N ARG A 112 34.13 -5.70 4.31
CA ARG A 112 34.72 -5.90 2.97
C ARG A 112 33.64 -6.20 1.92
N PRO A 113 33.87 -5.95 0.62
CA PRO A 113 32.92 -6.29 -0.44
C PRO A 113 32.57 -7.79 -0.46
N GLU A 114 33.54 -8.66 -0.14
CA GLU A 114 33.34 -10.12 -0.07
C GLU A 114 32.50 -10.56 1.16
N GLU A 115 32.24 -9.64 2.10
CA GLU A 115 31.40 -9.87 3.28
C GLU A 115 29.94 -9.43 3.03
N VAL A 116 29.58 -8.94 1.83
CA VAL A 116 28.26 -8.39 1.49
C VAL A 116 27.52 -9.22 0.45
N ALA A 117 26.24 -9.51 0.71
CA ALA A 117 25.29 -10.12 -0.23
C ALA A 117 24.09 -9.17 -0.48
N LEU A 118 23.67 -9.05 -1.73
CA LEU A 118 22.48 -8.29 -2.12
C LEU A 118 21.23 -9.18 -2.15
N VAL A 119 20.22 -8.81 -1.35
CA VAL A 119 18.98 -9.56 -1.17
C VAL A 119 17.76 -8.66 -1.44
N GLU A 120 16.56 -9.24 -1.45
CA GLU A 120 15.32 -8.57 -1.87
C GLU A 120 14.70 -7.77 -0.70
N SER A 121 15.03 -8.16 0.54
CA SER A 121 14.65 -7.46 1.77
C SER A 121 15.50 -7.91 2.95
N ALA A 122 15.53 -7.12 4.03
CA ALA A 122 16.12 -7.55 5.29
C ALA A 122 15.52 -8.87 5.83
N THR A 123 14.24 -9.12 5.60
CA THR A 123 13.56 -10.37 6.00
C THR A 123 14.09 -11.59 5.24
N ALA A 124 14.42 -11.44 3.95
CA ALA A 124 15.09 -12.49 3.19
C ALA A 124 16.53 -12.71 3.70
N GLY A 125 17.25 -11.64 4.02
CA GLY A 125 18.56 -11.71 4.68
C GLY A 125 18.50 -12.44 6.04
N TRP A 126 17.51 -12.12 6.87
CA TRP A 126 17.24 -12.79 8.15
C TRP A 126 17.02 -14.29 7.97
N GLN A 127 16.14 -14.67 7.05
CA GLN A 127 15.83 -16.08 6.76
C GLN A 127 17.09 -16.82 6.29
N ARG A 128 17.82 -16.28 5.31
CA ARG A 128 19.05 -16.90 4.78
C ARG A 128 20.13 -17.05 5.86
N ALA A 129 20.32 -16.03 6.71
CA ALA A 129 21.30 -16.07 7.80
C ALA A 129 20.93 -17.09 8.90
N VAL A 130 19.68 -17.05 9.40
CA VAL A 130 19.23 -17.92 10.50
C VAL A 130 19.11 -19.38 10.07
N SER A 131 18.58 -19.67 8.86
CA SER A 131 18.59 -21.04 8.31
C SER A 131 20.01 -21.58 8.13
N ALA A 132 20.99 -20.73 7.80
CA ALA A 132 22.39 -21.14 7.62
C ALA A 132 23.13 -21.47 8.92
N LEU A 133 22.63 -21.02 10.08
CA LEU A 133 23.13 -21.44 11.41
C LEU A 133 22.79 -22.91 11.73
N ARG A 134 21.77 -23.49 11.06
CA ARG A 134 21.31 -24.88 11.26
C ARG A 134 21.01 -25.20 12.74
N LEU A 135 20.27 -24.30 13.40
CA LEU A 135 19.81 -24.42 14.79
C LEU A 135 19.11 -25.75 15.04
N ARG A 136 19.36 -26.32 16.22
CA ARG A 136 18.95 -27.68 16.62
C ARG A 136 17.98 -27.66 17.80
N PRO A 137 17.23 -28.75 18.05
CA PRO A 137 16.45 -28.90 19.26
C PRO A 137 17.32 -28.71 20.52
N GLY A 138 16.96 -27.75 21.36
CA GLY A 138 17.69 -27.38 22.57
C GLY A 138 18.67 -26.21 22.43
N ASP A 139 19.03 -25.77 21.21
CA ASP A 139 19.89 -24.60 21.01
C ASP A 139 19.23 -23.33 21.57
N ARG A 140 20.01 -22.48 22.25
CA ARG A 140 19.52 -21.24 22.87
C ARG A 140 19.76 -20.04 21.96
N VAL A 141 18.73 -19.21 21.75
CA VAL A 141 18.81 -17.93 21.06
C VAL A 141 18.43 -16.82 22.04
N LEU A 142 19.37 -15.90 22.30
CA LEU A 142 19.15 -14.75 23.17
C LEU A 142 18.64 -13.58 22.32
N ALA A 143 17.38 -13.19 22.50
CA ALA A 143 16.71 -12.21 21.64
C ALA A 143 16.32 -10.94 22.41
N ALA A 144 16.71 -9.78 21.88
CA ALA A 144 16.28 -8.48 22.38
C ALA A 144 14.80 -8.23 22.07
N ARG A 145 14.13 -7.47 22.95
CA ARG A 145 12.71 -7.11 22.82
C ARG A 145 12.41 -6.21 21.63
N SER A 146 13.41 -5.48 21.14
CA SER A 146 13.37 -4.68 19.91
C SER A 146 13.11 -5.48 18.61
N SER A 147 13.27 -6.81 18.64
CA SER A 147 13.16 -7.69 17.47
C SER A 147 11.92 -7.42 16.59
N TYR A 148 12.14 -7.19 15.30
CA TYR A 148 11.06 -6.96 14.34
C TYR A 148 10.14 -8.18 14.21
N VAL A 149 8.84 -7.95 13.96
CA VAL A 149 7.80 -8.99 13.92
C VAL A 149 8.16 -10.22 13.04
N SER A 150 8.73 -10.02 11.85
CA SER A 150 9.12 -11.16 11.00
C SER A 150 10.25 -11.99 11.60
N SER A 151 11.18 -11.34 12.30
CA SER A 151 12.29 -11.98 13.00
C SER A 151 11.78 -12.77 14.21
N ALA A 152 10.93 -12.13 15.03
CA ALA A 152 10.27 -12.76 16.17
C ALA A 152 9.41 -13.96 15.79
N LEU A 153 8.62 -13.87 14.71
CA LEU A 153 7.81 -14.98 14.19
C LEU A 153 8.67 -16.14 13.66
N HIS A 154 9.84 -15.87 13.07
CA HIS A 154 10.76 -16.93 12.66
C HIS A 154 11.31 -17.69 13.90
N LEU A 155 11.74 -16.96 14.94
CA LEU A 155 12.22 -17.55 16.19
C LEU A 155 11.14 -18.38 16.91
N LEU A 156 9.92 -17.84 17.03
CA LEU A 156 8.78 -18.55 17.62
C LEU A 156 8.37 -19.80 16.83
N SER A 157 8.59 -19.81 15.51
CA SER A 157 8.38 -21.00 14.68
C SER A 157 9.49 -22.04 14.90
N ALA A 158 10.75 -21.61 14.98
CA ALA A 158 11.87 -22.50 15.32
C ALA A 158 11.75 -23.10 16.73
N GLU A 159 11.19 -22.36 17.69
CA GLU A 159 10.86 -22.86 19.02
C GLU A 159 9.76 -23.92 18.98
N ARG A 160 8.62 -23.59 18.34
CA ARG A 160 7.46 -24.49 18.24
C ARG A 160 7.72 -25.75 17.44
N ASP A 161 8.40 -25.64 16.30
CA ASP A 161 8.48 -26.69 15.28
C ASP A 161 9.84 -27.41 15.26
N HIS A 162 10.89 -26.80 15.80
CA HIS A 162 12.26 -27.34 15.83
C HIS A 162 12.87 -27.43 17.23
N GLY A 163 12.14 -27.04 18.28
CA GLY A 163 12.57 -27.18 19.68
C GLY A 163 13.74 -26.28 20.09
N VAL A 164 14.02 -25.22 19.33
CA VAL A 164 14.95 -24.14 19.73
C VAL A 164 14.41 -23.45 20.99
N ARG A 165 15.27 -22.88 21.83
CA ARG A 165 14.86 -22.12 23.03
C ARG A 165 15.07 -20.63 22.81
N VAL A 166 13.99 -19.85 22.81
CA VAL A 166 14.04 -18.40 22.59
C VAL A 166 13.97 -17.67 23.93
N GLU A 167 15.11 -17.16 24.37
CA GLU A 167 15.24 -16.45 25.64
C GLU A 167 15.16 -14.94 25.39
N LEU A 168 14.03 -14.35 25.78
CA LEU A 168 13.83 -12.89 25.68
C LEU A 168 14.60 -12.16 26.77
N LEU A 169 15.59 -11.38 26.37
CA LEU A 169 16.34 -10.52 27.26
C LEU A 169 15.40 -9.52 27.96
N PRO A 170 15.62 -9.19 29.24
CA PRO A 170 14.94 -8.08 29.89
C PRO A 170 15.52 -6.75 29.39
N ASN A 171 14.77 -5.67 29.62
CA ASN A 171 15.22 -4.32 29.31
C ASN A 171 15.58 -3.59 30.62
N GLY A 172 16.61 -2.74 30.55
CA GLY A 172 17.04 -1.88 31.64
C GLY A 172 16.11 -0.68 31.89
N PRO A 173 16.40 0.17 32.88
CA PRO A 173 15.58 1.33 33.24
C PRO A 173 15.44 2.39 32.13
N ASP A 174 16.36 2.39 31.16
CA ASP A 174 16.34 3.26 29.97
C ASP A 174 15.50 2.69 28.81
N GLY A 175 14.98 1.48 28.96
CA GLY A 175 14.17 0.76 27.97
C GLY A 175 14.95 0.03 26.89
N ALA A 176 16.29 0.01 26.92
CA ALA A 176 17.14 -0.80 26.05
C ALA A 176 17.44 -2.18 26.66
N VAL A 177 18.13 -3.09 25.96
CA VAL A 177 18.59 -4.38 26.52
C VAL A 177 19.44 -4.18 27.78
N ASP A 178 19.11 -4.91 28.84
CA ASP A 178 19.92 -5.03 30.04
C ASP A 178 21.20 -5.87 29.74
N LEU A 179 22.35 -5.20 29.80
CA LEU A 179 23.66 -5.81 29.53
C LEU A 179 24.14 -6.74 30.65
N GLU A 180 23.76 -6.50 31.92
CA GLU A 180 24.10 -7.38 33.04
C GLU A 180 23.28 -8.68 32.98
N ALA A 181 22.02 -8.58 32.58
CA ALA A 181 21.16 -9.73 32.31
C ALA A 181 21.62 -10.52 31.06
N LEU A 182 22.06 -9.84 29.99
CA LEU A 182 22.67 -10.50 28.83
C LEU A 182 23.96 -11.25 29.24
N GLU A 183 24.86 -10.62 29.98
CA GLU A 183 26.08 -11.29 30.47
C GLU A 183 25.74 -12.48 31.38
N THR A 184 24.71 -12.35 32.22
CA THR A 184 24.21 -13.46 33.06
C THR A 184 23.64 -14.62 32.22
N ALA A 185 22.90 -14.32 31.15
CA ALA A 185 22.36 -15.32 30.22
C ALA A 185 23.44 -15.99 29.33
N LEU A 186 24.55 -15.30 29.08
CA LEU A 186 25.74 -15.84 28.40
C LEU A 186 26.63 -16.67 29.35
N ARG A 187 26.62 -16.37 30.66
CA ARG A 187 27.30 -17.17 31.70
C ARG A 187 26.54 -18.45 32.08
N SER A 188 25.21 -18.48 31.96
CA SER A 188 24.39 -19.64 32.38
C SER A 188 24.55 -20.87 31.48
N GLY A 189 25.12 -20.71 30.29
CA GLY A 189 25.43 -21.79 29.35
C GLY A 189 25.73 -21.26 27.95
N PRO A 190 26.12 -22.13 27.00
CA PRO A 190 26.32 -21.74 25.61
C PRO A 190 25.00 -21.25 24.98
N ALA A 191 25.11 -20.34 24.02
CA ALA A 191 24.03 -19.93 23.13
C ALA A 191 24.50 -20.04 21.67
N ALA A 192 23.57 -20.27 20.75
CA ALA A 192 23.84 -20.39 19.33
C ALA A 192 23.79 -19.05 18.58
N LEU A 193 23.08 -18.07 19.14
CA LEU A 193 22.87 -16.74 18.55
C LEU A 193 22.49 -15.71 19.65
N VAL A 194 23.06 -14.51 19.55
CA VAL A 194 22.48 -13.28 20.12
C VAL A 194 21.87 -12.46 18.99
N THR A 195 20.72 -11.82 19.20
CA THR A 195 20.05 -11.01 18.16
C THR A 195 19.35 -9.78 18.73
N ALA A 196 19.50 -8.64 18.07
CA ALA A 196 18.83 -7.39 18.41
C ALA A 196 18.52 -6.53 17.19
N ALA A 197 17.44 -5.74 17.24
CA ALA A 197 17.18 -4.71 16.24
C ALA A 197 17.71 -3.38 16.73
N HIS A 198 18.77 -2.87 16.09
CA HIS A 198 19.52 -1.68 16.52
C HIS A 198 18.61 -0.47 16.77
N VAL A 199 17.55 -0.34 15.97
CA VAL A 199 16.40 0.53 16.22
C VAL A 199 15.13 -0.28 15.90
N PRO A 200 14.17 -0.45 16.82
CA PRO A 200 12.94 -1.20 16.58
C PRO A 200 11.99 -0.48 15.61
N THR A 201 10.91 -1.15 15.19
CA THR A 201 9.88 -0.51 14.36
C THR A 201 8.86 0.32 15.15
N SER A 202 8.88 0.22 16.47
CA SER A 202 7.82 0.58 17.42
C SER A 202 8.19 1.66 18.44
N SER A 203 9.40 2.23 18.35
CA SER A 203 9.86 3.37 19.15
C SER A 203 11.12 4.00 18.54
N GLY A 204 11.53 5.14 19.09
CA GLY A 204 12.78 5.85 18.81
C GLY A 204 14.04 5.26 19.43
N LEU A 205 13.92 4.14 20.18
CA LEU A 205 15.00 3.44 20.87
C LEU A 205 16.23 3.20 19.98
N VAL A 206 17.43 3.36 20.55
CA VAL A 206 18.69 2.83 20.00
C VAL A 206 19.23 1.82 21.00
N GLU A 207 19.38 0.55 20.58
CA GLU A 207 19.97 -0.49 21.43
C GLU A 207 21.48 -0.24 21.61
N PRO A 208 22.09 -0.62 22.76
CA PRO A 208 23.54 -0.54 23.00
C PRO A 208 24.30 -1.63 22.22
N ALA A 209 24.18 -1.62 20.89
CA ALA A 209 24.63 -2.69 20.00
C ALA A 209 26.11 -3.06 20.21
N ALA A 210 26.99 -2.09 20.45
CA ALA A 210 28.40 -2.35 20.74
C ALA A 210 28.63 -3.05 22.09
N GLY A 211 27.79 -2.80 23.10
CA GLY A 211 27.82 -3.53 24.37
C GLY A 211 27.32 -4.97 24.20
N ILE A 212 26.25 -5.15 23.41
CA ILE A 212 25.71 -6.48 23.07
C ILE A 212 26.76 -7.31 22.32
N GLY A 213 27.41 -6.75 21.30
CA GLY A 213 28.44 -7.43 20.51
C GLY A 213 29.73 -7.69 21.29
N ALA A 214 30.15 -6.77 22.16
CA ALA A 214 31.29 -7.00 23.05
C ALA A 214 31.05 -8.19 23.99
N LEU A 215 29.86 -8.31 24.59
CA LEU A 215 29.50 -9.44 25.45
C LEU A 215 29.36 -10.75 24.66
N ALA A 216 28.67 -10.73 23.52
CA ALA A 216 28.51 -11.90 22.66
C ALA A 216 29.87 -12.43 22.17
N GLY A 217 30.76 -11.53 21.70
CA GLY A 217 32.11 -11.85 21.26
C GLY A 217 33.01 -12.38 22.39
N ALA A 218 32.93 -11.80 23.59
CA ALA A 218 33.67 -12.31 24.77
C ALA A 218 33.26 -13.75 25.16
N HIS A 219 32.02 -14.15 24.86
CA HIS A 219 31.52 -15.52 25.06
C HIS A 219 31.59 -16.40 23.79
N GLY A 220 32.11 -15.88 22.68
CA GLY A 220 32.22 -16.61 21.40
C GLY A 220 30.89 -16.95 20.72
N VAL A 221 29.80 -16.25 21.09
CA VAL A 221 28.46 -16.45 20.54
C VAL A 221 28.24 -15.50 19.36
N PRO A 222 27.77 -15.97 18.18
CA PRO A 222 27.49 -15.09 17.04
C PRO A 222 26.46 -14.01 17.37
N PHE A 223 26.70 -12.77 16.94
CA PHE A 223 25.74 -11.67 17.06
C PHE A 223 25.17 -11.25 15.70
N LEU A 224 23.84 -11.27 15.58
CA LEU A 224 23.07 -10.76 14.43
C LEU A 224 22.41 -9.42 14.77
N LEU A 225 22.82 -8.37 14.06
CA LEU A 225 22.21 -7.04 14.15
C LEU A 225 21.16 -6.82 13.05
N ASP A 226 19.90 -6.65 13.43
CA ASP A 226 18.90 -6.07 12.55
C ASP A 226 19.10 -4.55 12.48
N ALA A 227 19.80 -4.10 11.45
CA ALA A 227 20.10 -2.70 11.17
C ALA A 227 19.08 -2.08 10.18
N THR A 228 17.94 -2.73 9.93
CA THR A 228 16.93 -2.33 8.93
C THR A 228 16.39 -0.92 9.15
N GLN A 229 16.37 -0.43 10.39
CA GLN A 229 16.00 0.96 10.69
C GLN A 229 17.21 1.90 10.80
N SER A 230 18.37 1.47 11.28
CA SER A 230 19.51 2.35 11.57
C SER A 230 20.34 2.72 10.34
N LEU A 231 20.41 1.85 9.32
CA LEU A 231 21.16 2.13 8.08
C LEU A 231 20.62 3.37 7.35
N GLY A 232 21.47 4.38 7.22
CA GLY A 232 21.14 5.67 6.59
C GLY A 232 20.64 6.76 7.55
N GLN A 233 20.52 6.48 8.85
CA GLN A 233 20.26 7.50 9.88
C GLN A 233 21.22 7.47 11.06
N LEU A 234 21.96 6.37 11.27
CA LEU A 234 23.01 6.24 12.28
C LEU A 234 24.29 5.68 11.62
N PRO A 235 25.48 5.95 12.16
CA PRO A 235 26.68 5.17 11.85
C PRO A 235 26.48 3.72 12.28
N VAL A 236 26.86 2.75 11.43
CA VAL A 236 26.71 1.32 11.70
C VAL A 236 27.95 0.57 11.19
N ASP A 237 29.02 0.57 11.98
CA ASP A 237 30.25 -0.18 11.69
C ASP A 237 30.22 -1.55 12.38
N MET A 238 30.34 -2.63 11.61
CA MET A 238 30.27 -4.01 12.12
C MET A 238 31.44 -4.37 13.04
N GLY A 239 32.61 -3.78 12.84
CA GLY A 239 33.80 -3.97 13.67
C GLY A 239 33.71 -3.23 15.00
N ALA A 240 33.24 -1.99 14.99
CA ALA A 240 33.03 -1.19 16.20
C ALA A 240 31.83 -1.69 17.04
N ILE A 241 30.81 -2.28 16.40
CA ILE A 241 29.68 -2.93 17.07
C ILE A 241 30.06 -4.35 17.54
N GLY A 242 30.97 -5.04 16.85
CA GLY A 242 31.28 -6.45 17.13
C GLY A 242 30.14 -7.40 16.74
N CYS A 243 29.51 -7.20 15.58
CA CYS A 243 28.50 -8.13 15.04
C CYS A 243 29.06 -8.98 13.90
N ASP A 244 28.72 -10.27 13.90
CA ASP A 244 29.14 -11.22 12.87
C ASP A 244 28.19 -11.23 11.67
N LEU A 245 26.91 -10.94 11.92
CA LEU A 245 25.83 -10.91 10.95
C LEU A 245 25.11 -9.57 11.03
N LEU A 246 24.76 -8.99 9.88
CA LEU A 246 23.96 -7.76 9.82
C LEU A 246 22.99 -7.81 8.65
N ILE A 247 21.75 -7.36 8.87
CA ILE A 247 20.72 -7.26 7.83
C ILE A 247 20.23 -5.82 7.64
N GLY A 248 19.83 -5.49 6.42
CA GLY A 248 19.38 -4.14 6.07
C GLY A 248 18.40 -4.07 4.89
N THR A 249 17.77 -2.92 4.70
CA THR A 249 16.88 -2.64 3.55
C THR A 249 17.12 -1.24 2.98
N GLY A 250 17.09 -1.11 1.65
CA GLY A 250 17.30 0.16 0.99
C GLY A 250 16.14 1.16 1.16
N ARG A 251 14.90 0.67 1.24
CA ARG A 251 13.67 1.49 1.19
C ARG A 251 13.44 2.48 2.33
N LYS A 252 14.19 2.36 3.43
CA LYS A 252 14.01 3.19 4.63
C LYS A 252 15.00 4.36 4.60
N PHE A 253 15.81 4.54 5.64
CA PHE A 253 16.68 5.71 5.75
C PHE A 253 17.83 5.74 4.72
N LEU A 254 18.09 4.64 3.99
CA LEU A 254 18.94 4.64 2.80
C LEU A 254 18.30 5.25 1.54
N ARG A 255 16.99 5.55 1.50
CA ARG A 255 16.26 6.18 0.37
C ARG A 255 16.38 5.46 -1.00
N ALA A 256 16.67 4.16 -1.00
CA ALA A 256 16.74 3.33 -2.20
C ALA A 256 15.39 2.66 -2.54
N PRO A 257 15.23 2.00 -3.70
CA PRO A 257 13.95 1.39 -4.09
C PRO A 257 13.45 0.28 -3.15
N ARG A 258 12.13 0.06 -3.12
CA ARG A 258 11.54 -1.17 -2.55
C ARG A 258 12.00 -2.39 -3.35
N GLY A 259 12.12 -3.55 -2.69
CA GLY A 259 12.73 -4.75 -3.29
C GLY A 259 14.25 -4.80 -3.17
N THR A 260 14.84 -3.96 -2.30
CA THR A 260 16.28 -3.98 -2.01
C THR A 260 16.58 -4.21 -0.52
N GLY A 261 17.60 -5.02 -0.28
CA GLY A 261 18.20 -5.25 1.03
C GLY A 261 19.59 -5.86 0.92
N LEU A 262 20.18 -6.07 2.10
CA LEU A 262 21.52 -6.62 2.23
C LEU A 262 21.59 -7.58 3.42
N LEU A 263 22.49 -8.56 3.28
CA LEU A 263 23.00 -9.38 4.36
C LEU A 263 24.53 -9.22 4.34
N ALA A 264 25.12 -8.85 5.46
CA ALA A 264 26.57 -8.84 5.66
C ALA A 264 26.98 -9.92 6.65
N VAL A 265 28.09 -10.59 6.37
CA VAL A 265 28.60 -11.77 7.12
C VAL A 265 30.10 -11.67 7.28
N ARG A 266 30.58 -11.57 8.52
CA ARG A 266 32.02 -11.52 8.81
C ARG A 266 32.67 -12.86 8.45
N ARG A 267 33.81 -12.78 7.76
CA ARG A 267 34.47 -13.96 7.14
C ARG A 267 34.72 -15.15 8.08
N PRO A 268 35.14 -14.97 9.35
CA PRO A 268 35.31 -16.10 10.29
C PRO A 268 34.03 -16.88 10.61
N LEU A 269 32.86 -16.27 10.42
CA LEU A 269 31.56 -16.95 10.50
C LEU A 269 31.10 -17.44 9.11
N LEU A 270 31.35 -16.68 8.05
CA LEU A 270 31.02 -17.07 6.66
C LEU A 270 31.53 -18.47 6.30
N ASP A 271 32.78 -18.78 6.66
CA ASP A 271 33.41 -20.09 6.41
C ASP A 271 32.70 -21.25 7.15
N ARG A 272 31.84 -20.95 8.14
CA ARG A 272 31.04 -21.92 8.91
C ARG A 272 29.58 -22.00 8.47
N LEU A 273 29.10 -21.10 7.61
CA LEU A 273 27.69 -21.00 7.20
C LEU A 273 27.43 -21.58 5.80
N THR A 274 26.42 -22.45 5.73
CA THR A 274 25.95 -23.09 4.49
C THR A 274 24.50 -22.68 4.21
N PRO A 275 24.18 -22.05 3.06
CA PRO A 275 22.81 -21.78 2.64
C PRO A 275 21.91 -23.02 2.69
N GLU A 276 20.60 -22.85 2.88
CA GLU A 276 19.67 -23.98 2.89
C GLU A 276 19.40 -24.50 1.47
N ALA A 277 19.06 -23.59 0.56
CA ALA A 277 19.05 -23.82 -0.88
C ALA A 277 20.10 -22.89 -1.53
N PRO A 278 21.29 -23.39 -1.90
CA PRO A 278 22.25 -22.61 -2.68
C PRO A 278 21.76 -22.44 -4.13
N ASP A 279 22.00 -21.26 -4.69
CA ASP A 279 21.65 -20.87 -6.06
C ASP A 279 22.91 -20.81 -6.95
N VAL A 280 22.75 -20.79 -8.28
CA VAL A 280 23.88 -20.73 -9.25
C VAL A 280 24.71 -19.44 -9.19
N ARG A 281 24.23 -18.38 -8.54
CA ARG A 281 25.04 -17.19 -8.16
C ARG A 281 25.96 -17.49 -6.98
N GLY A 282 25.57 -18.40 -6.09
CA GLY A 282 26.21 -18.70 -4.82
C GLY A 282 26.96 -20.04 -4.76
N ALA A 283 26.81 -20.90 -5.76
CA ALA A 283 27.47 -22.20 -5.85
C ALA A 283 27.83 -22.58 -7.29
N LEU A 284 28.91 -23.33 -7.43
CA LEU A 284 29.38 -23.92 -8.70
C LEU A 284 29.08 -25.42 -8.70
N TRP A 285 28.34 -25.89 -9.70
CA TRP A 285 28.12 -27.34 -9.92
C TRP A 285 29.34 -27.92 -10.65
N THR A 286 30.20 -28.66 -9.94
CA THR A 286 31.54 -29.06 -10.44
C THR A 286 31.63 -30.48 -11.03
N ALA A 287 30.72 -31.38 -10.66
CA ALA A 287 30.53 -32.70 -11.30
C ALA A 287 29.10 -33.22 -11.07
N GLU A 288 28.70 -34.33 -11.73
CA GLU A 288 27.34 -34.93 -11.66
C GLU A 288 26.67 -34.84 -10.28
N ARG A 289 27.43 -35.13 -9.21
CA ARG A 289 26.97 -35.12 -7.81
C ARG A 289 27.82 -34.28 -6.86
N ASN A 290 28.62 -33.34 -7.37
CA ASN A 290 29.50 -32.50 -6.56
C ASN A 290 29.35 -31.01 -6.91
N TRP A 291 29.36 -30.17 -5.88
CA TRP A 291 29.23 -28.72 -6.02
C TRP A 291 29.96 -28.01 -4.87
N GLU A 292 30.32 -26.75 -5.07
CA GLU A 292 31.13 -25.95 -4.14
C GLU A 292 30.50 -24.56 -3.96
N LEU A 293 30.52 -24.02 -2.73
CA LEU A 293 30.08 -22.64 -2.47
C LEU A 293 31.11 -21.62 -2.96
N VAL A 294 30.65 -20.46 -3.44
CA VAL A 294 31.56 -19.32 -3.63
C VAL A 294 32.16 -18.88 -2.28
N PRO A 295 33.43 -18.43 -2.24
CA PRO A 295 34.14 -18.16 -0.99
C PRO A 295 33.73 -16.84 -0.30
N ASP A 296 32.81 -16.08 -0.90
CA ASP A 296 32.31 -14.80 -0.40
C ASP A 296 30.84 -14.90 0.03
N ALA A 297 30.30 -13.79 0.55
CA ALA A 297 28.91 -13.68 0.96
C ALA A 297 27.90 -13.79 -0.20
N LYS A 298 28.32 -13.70 -1.48
CA LYS A 298 27.42 -13.88 -2.63
C LYS A 298 26.85 -15.30 -2.70
N ARG A 299 27.34 -16.24 -1.87
CA ARG A 299 26.69 -17.51 -1.53
C ARG A 299 25.24 -17.40 -1.03
N PHE A 300 24.82 -16.23 -0.55
CA PHE A 300 23.45 -15.93 -0.09
C PHE A 300 22.62 -15.13 -1.10
N GLU A 301 23.12 -14.89 -2.32
CA GLU A 301 22.35 -14.26 -3.40
C GLU A 301 21.58 -15.29 -4.24
N LEU A 302 20.60 -14.77 -5.00
CA LEU A 302 20.01 -15.45 -6.14
C LEU A 302 20.60 -14.87 -7.43
N TRP A 303 20.65 -15.70 -8.48
CA TRP A 303 21.05 -15.33 -9.84
C TRP A 303 20.06 -14.37 -10.49
N GLU A 304 18.77 -14.68 -10.40
CA GLU A 304 17.74 -13.77 -10.87
C GLU A 304 17.58 -12.61 -9.87
N ALA A 305 17.65 -11.39 -10.38
CA ALA A 305 17.76 -10.18 -9.57
C ALA A 305 17.30 -8.95 -10.35
N ALA A 306 16.57 -8.05 -9.69
CA ALA A 306 16.16 -6.78 -10.27
C ALA A 306 17.36 -5.82 -10.39
N HIS A 307 18.09 -5.90 -11.52
CA HIS A 307 19.32 -5.14 -11.77
C HIS A 307 19.09 -3.62 -11.69
N ALA A 308 17.97 -3.13 -12.24
CA ALA A 308 17.54 -1.75 -12.09
C ALA A 308 17.41 -1.28 -10.62
N LEU A 309 16.92 -2.16 -9.72
CA LEU A 309 16.75 -1.84 -8.30
C LEU A 309 18.10 -1.89 -7.55
N ARG A 310 19.01 -2.81 -7.92
CA ARG A 310 20.41 -2.82 -7.43
C ARG A 310 21.13 -1.52 -7.82
N LEU A 311 20.92 -0.99 -9.02
CA LEU A 311 21.46 0.31 -9.46
C LEU A 311 20.84 1.50 -8.71
N GLY A 312 19.53 1.48 -8.46
CA GLY A 312 18.87 2.48 -7.60
C GLY A 312 19.40 2.49 -6.17
N LEU A 313 19.69 1.32 -5.59
CA LEU A 313 20.42 1.21 -4.31
C LEU A 313 21.84 1.79 -4.42
N GLY A 314 22.55 1.52 -5.51
CA GLY A 314 23.84 2.12 -5.80
C GLY A 314 23.81 3.65 -5.82
N ALA A 315 22.80 4.25 -6.45
CA ALA A 315 22.60 5.70 -6.50
C ALA A 315 22.35 6.30 -5.11
N ALA A 316 21.38 5.77 -4.36
CA ALA A 316 21.05 6.29 -3.03
C ALA A 316 22.20 6.15 -2.02
N LEU A 317 23.02 5.10 -2.13
CA LEU A 317 24.26 4.95 -1.36
C LEU A 317 25.33 6.00 -1.73
N ALA A 318 25.37 6.46 -2.99
CA ALA A 318 26.26 7.55 -3.39
C ALA A 318 25.79 8.91 -2.84
N ASP A 319 24.47 9.16 -2.85
CA ASP A 319 23.88 10.36 -2.24
C ASP A 319 24.18 10.42 -0.74
N LEU A 320 23.98 9.31 0.00
CA LEU A 320 24.35 9.21 1.41
C LEU A 320 25.86 9.42 1.64
N GLY A 321 26.70 8.85 0.78
CA GLY A 321 28.15 9.03 0.84
C GLY A 321 28.61 10.47 0.59
N ALA A 322 27.89 11.22 -0.26
CA ALA A 322 28.18 12.62 -0.54
C ALA A 322 27.77 13.56 0.61
N LEU A 323 26.65 13.25 1.29
CA LEU A 323 26.18 13.96 2.50
C LEU A 323 27.06 13.63 3.72
N GLY A 324 27.50 12.38 3.85
CA GLY A 324 28.24 11.84 4.99
C GLY A 324 27.30 11.38 6.11
N VAL A 325 27.44 10.12 6.55
CA VAL A 325 26.50 9.50 7.51
C VAL A 325 26.44 10.24 8.85
N ASP A 326 27.57 10.76 9.36
CA ASP A 326 27.61 11.53 10.61
C ASP A 326 26.95 12.92 10.51
N THR A 327 26.86 13.47 9.29
CA THR A 327 26.11 14.72 9.04
C THR A 327 24.62 14.45 8.99
N VAL A 328 24.20 13.37 8.31
CA VAL A 328 22.82 12.91 8.32
C VAL A 328 22.38 12.56 9.74
N ALA A 329 23.15 11.76 10.47
CA ALA A 329 22.80 11.31 11.82
C ALA A 329 22.61 12.46 12.81
N ARG A 330 23.54 13.42 12.87
CA ARG A 330 23.39 14.62 13.73
C ARG A 330 22.16 15.45 13.35
N HIS A 331 21.89 15.60 12.05
CA HIS A 331 20.73 16.36 11.57
C HIS A 331 19.40 15.67 11.93
N LEU A 332 19.27 14.36 11.68
CA LEU A 332 18.06 13.61 11.96
C LEU A 332 17.81 13.44 13.47
N ALA A 333 18.86 13.24 14.28
CA ALA A 333 18.76 13.22 15.73
C ALA A 333 18.27 14.58 16.28
N SER A 334 18.75 15.70 15.73
CA SER A 334 18.28 17.04 16.09
C SER A 334 16.80 17.27 15.73
N LEU A 335 16.37 16.88 14.53
CA LEU A 335 14.96 16.96 14.13
C LEU A 335 14.05 16.08 15.01
N ALA A 336 14.47 14.85 15.34
CA ALA A 336 13.69 13.93 16.15
C ALA A 336 13.71 14.25 17.65
N ALA A 337 14.76 14.91 18.16
CA ALA A 337 14.77 15.50 19.50
C ALA A 337 13.74 16.66 19.57
N SER A 338 13.84 17.63 18.67
CA SER A 338 12.90 18.77 18.62
C SER A 338 11.45 18.33 18.43
N LEU A 339 11.20 17.30 17.60
CA LEU A 339 9.85 16.75 17.43
C LEU A 339 9.34 16.04 18.70
N ARG A 340 10.19 15.34 19.47
CA ARG A 340 9.79 14.74 20.76
C ARG A 340 9.47 15.81 21.79
N GLU A 341 10.34 16.80 21.96
CA GLU A 341 10.14 17.93 22.88
C GLU A 341 8.81 18.62 22.59
N ARG A 342 8.61 19.06 21.34
CA ARG A 342 7.42 19.81 20.91
C ARG A 342 6.12 19.00 20.93
N LEU A 343 6.17 17.67 20.88
CA LEU A 343 5.00 16.81 21.06
C LEU A 343 4.70 16.54 22.54
N ALA A 344 5.74 16.45 23.39
CA ALA A 344 5.58 16.28 24.84
C ALA A 344 5.07 17.56 25.54
N GLU A 345 5.25 18.73 24.94
CA GLU A 345 4.65 20.00 25.39
C GLU A 345 3.14 20.12 25.14
N LEU A 346 2.53 19.22 24.34
CA LEU A 346 1.12 19.31 23.97
C LEU A 346 0.21 18.66 25.04
N PRO A 347 -0.76 19.38 25.63
CA PRO A 347 -1.76 18.78 26.53
C PRO A 347 -2.55 17.67 25.83
N GLY A 348 -2.71 16.53 26.51
CA GLY A 348 -3.40 15.35 25.96
C GLY A 348 -2.57 14.56 24.95
N VAL A 349 -1.26 14.81 24.84
CA VAL A 349 -0.35 14.05 23.98
C VAL A 349 0.75 13.43 24.83
N ARG A 350 1.06 12.16 24.57
CA ARG A 350 2.13 11.44 25.27
C ARG A 350 3.08 10.83 24.27
N VAL A 351 4.30 11.36 24.20
CA VAL A 351 5.44 10.67 23.59
C VAL A 351 5.62 9.34 24.34
N THR A 352 5.77 8.26 23.58
CA THR A 352 5.81 6.87 24.09
C THR A 352 7.21 6.26 24.02
N ASP A 353 8.16 6.95 23.38
CA ASP A 353 9.54 6.51 23.24
C ASP A 353 10.24 6.27 24.59
N PRO A 354 11.09 5.24 24.72
CA PRO A 354 11.83 4.99 25.95
C PRO A 354 12.99 6.01 26.16
N PRO A 355 13.54 6.13 27.38
CA PRO A 355 14.65 7.06 27.65
C PRO A 355 15.86 6.92 26.71
N ALA A 356 16.23 5.71 26.28
CA ALA A 356 17.29 5.44 25.31
C ALA A 356 16.92 5.77 23.84
N ALA A 357 15.97 6.69 23.61
CA ALA A 357 15.56 7.10 22.26
C ALA A 357 16.52 8.14 21.65
N GLY A 358 17.30 7.69 20.67
CA GLY A 358 18.27 8.51 19.91
C GLY A 358 18.08 8.50 18.39
N SER A 359 17.11 7.74 17.87
CA SER A 359 16.91 7.61 16.42
C SER A 359 15.97 8.68 15.83
N ALA A 360 15.89 8.72 14.50
CA ALA A 360 15.00 9.56 13.70
C ALA A 360 13.51 9.16 13.75
N ILE A 361 13.13 8.25 14.65
CA ILE A 361 11.76 7.78 14.87
C ILE A 361 11.20 8.41 16.15
N VAL A 362 9.95 8.86 16.09
CA VAL A 362 9.22 9.42 17.23
C VAL A 362 7.86 8.72 17.32
N THR A 363 7.56 8.08 18.45
CA THR A 363 6.23 7.48 18.70
C THR A 363 5.46 8.23 19.77
N PHE A 364 4.16 8.42 19.55
CA PHE A 364 3.27 9.07 20.50
C PHE A 364 1.84 8.52 20.45
N VAL A 365 1.05 8.86 21.45
CA VAL A 365 -0.42 8.69 21.48
C VAL A 365 -1.07 10.02 21.83
N VAL A 366 -2.36 10.15 21.50
CA VAL A 366 -3.21 11.27 21.92
C VAL A 366 -4.31 10.69 22.82
N ASP A 367 -4.51 11.28 23.98
CA ASP A 367 -5.39 10.73 25.01
C ASP A 367 -6.85 10.67 24.54
N GLY A 368 -7.48 9.51 24.73
CA GLY A 368 -8.85 9.24 24.28
C GLY A 368 -9.01 8.93 22.78
N LEU A 369 -7.94 8.96 21.96
CA LEU A 369 -8.01 8.71 20.52
C LEU A 369 -7.19 7.47 20.10
N ASP A 370 -7.72 6.70 19.15
CA ASP A 370 -6.95 5.62 18.52
C ASP A 370 -5.93 6.21 17.53
N ALA A 371 -4.70 5.68 17.56
CA ALA A 371 -3.61 6.16 16.71
C ALA A 371 -3.90 6.07 15.20
N THR A 372 -4.79 5.18 14.77
CA THR A 372 -5.24 5.08 13.36
C THR A 372 -6.08 6.29 12.97
N ASP A 373 -6.94 6.77 13.85
CA ASP A 373 -7.79 7.94 13.59
C ASP A 373 -6.99 9.24 13.62
N VAL A 374 -6.03 9.36 14.55
CA VAL A 374 -5.03 10.45 14.53
C VAL A 374 -4.25 10.44 13.22
N GLN A 375 -3.82 9.25 12.76
CA GLN A 375 -3.13 9.10 11.47
C GLN A 375 -4.02 9.40 10.26
N HIS A 376 -5.31 9.04 10.28
CA HIS A 376 -6.26 9.40 9.23
C HIS A 376 -6.47 10.92 9.16
N GLU A 377 -6.64 11.58 10.31
CA GLU A 377 -6.87 13.03 10.38
C GLU A 377 -5.63 13.83 9.97
N LEU A 378 -4.43 13.42 10.40
CA LEU A 378 -3.17 13.96 9.88
C LEU A 378 -3.04 13.75 8.35
N SER A 379 -3.46 12.60 7.83
CA SER A 379 -3.40 12.35 6.39
C SER A 379 -4.39 13.22 5.58
N ARG A 380 -5.54 13.64 6.14
CA ARG A 380 -6.42 14.64 5.49
C ARG A 380 -5.69 15.98 5.32
N ARG A 381 -4.84 16.32 6.28
CA ARG A 381 -4.03 17.55 6.34
C ARG A 381 -2.71 17.45 5.55
N ARG A 382 -2.56 16.42 4.69
CA ARG A 382 -1.34 16.10 3.92
C ARG A 382 -0.10 15.84 4.79
N ILE A 383 -0.30 15.33 6.01
CA ILE A 383 0.77 14.91 6.92
C ILE A 383 0.83 13.38 6.92
N HIS A 384 1.86 12.83 6.28
CA HIS A 384 1.93 11.41 5.93
C HIS A 384 2.82 10.63 6.90
N LEU A 385 2.19 10.00 7.90
CA LEU A 385 2.80 9.06 8.84
C LEU A 385 1.94 7.79 8.97
N ILE A 386 2.31 6.85 9.86
CA ILE A 386 1.55 5.60 10.09
C ILE A 386 1.18 5.41 11.56
N ALA A 387 0.08 4.69 11.81
CA ALA A 387 -0.12 3.98 13.06
C ALA A 387 0.65 2.64 13.08
N VAL A 388 1.16 2.24 14.24
CA VAL A 388 1.86 0.96 14.47
C VAL A 388 1.13 0.20 15.59
N PRO A 389 0.47 -0.94 15.30
CA PRO A 389 -0.16 -1.77 16.32
C PRO A 389 0.86 -2.69 17.02
N ALA A 390 0.55 -3.10 18.26
CA ALA A 390 1.39 -4.00 19.07
C ALA A 390 1.81 -5.28 18.33
N GLY A 391 0.96 -5.79 17.42
CA GLY A 391 1.29 -6.93 16.56
C GLY A 391 2.57 -6.78 15.72
N HIS A 392 3.09 -5.56 15.52
CA HIS A 392 4.34 -5.31 14.80
C HIS A 392 5.60 -5.27 15.70
N GLY A 393 5.44 -5.35 17.03
CA GLY A 393 6.53 -5.21 18.00
C GLY A 393 6.18 -5.69 19.42
N ARG A 394 5.43 -6.79 19.56
CA ARG A 394 4.85 -7.24 20.84
C ARG A 394 5.83 -7.31 22.00
N TRP A 395 7.03 -7.84 21.78
CA TRP A 395 8.03 -8.04 22.84
C TRP A 395 8.52 -6.73 23.48
N ASP A 396 8.45 -5.63 22.75
CA ASP A 396 8.73 -4.24 23.16
C ASP A 396 7.45 -3.51 23.63
N MET A 397 6.37 -3.58 22.86
CA MET A 397 5.15 -2.80 23.09
C MET A 397 4.27 -3.33 24.22
N ASP A 398 4.12 -4.66 24.37
CA ASP A 398 3.24 -5.25 25.38
C ASP A 398 3.74 -4.94 26.82
N PRO A 399 5.05 -5.05 27.16
CA PRO A 399 5.57 -4.61 28.47
C PRO A 399 5.44 -3.10 28.76
N ARG A 400 5.44 -2.27 27.71
CA ARG A 400 5.23 -0.81 27.81
C ARG A 400 3.74 -0.43 27.89
N GLY A 401 2.82 -1.41 27.86
CA GLY A 401 1.38 -1.18 27.90
C GLY A 401 0.79 -0.53 26.65
N LEU A 402 1.46 -0.67 25.49
CA LEU A 402 1.11 0.03 24.25
C LEU A 402 0.40 -0.90 23.27
N THR A 403 -0.91 -0.69 23.07
CA THR A 403 -1.69 -1.46 22.07
C THR A 403 -1.50 -0.96 20.64
N LYS A 404 -1.29 0.35 20.47
CA LYS A 404 -1.05 1.04 19.20
C LYS A 404 -0.39 2.40 19.45
N VAL A 405 0.48 2.86 18.56
CA VAL A 405 1.10 4.20 18.61
C VAL A 405 1.05 4.89 17.25
N VAL A 406 1.02 6.22 17.24
CA VAL A 406 1.32 7.03 16.05
C VAL A 406 2.84 7.08 15.91
N ARG A 407 3.38 6.87 14.71
CA ARG A 407 4.83 6.91 14.46
C ARG A 407 5.17 7.91 13.36
N ALA A 408 5.73 9.04 13.78
CA ALA A 408 6.46 9.94 12.89
C ALA A 408 7.92 9.46 12.73
N SER A 409 8.52 9.74 11.58
CA SER A 409 9.92 9.41 11.29
C SER A 409 10.48 10.34 10.20
N VAL A 410 11.49 11.12 10.58
CA VAL A 410 12.04 12.24 9.79
C VAL A 410 13.17 11.78 8.85
N HIS A 411 13.42 12.54 7.78
CA HIS A 411 14.59 12.38 6.91
C HIS A 411 15.15 13.74 6.48
N VAL A 412 16.23 13.77 5.68
CA VAL A 412 16.99 14.97 5.29
C VAL A 412 16.21 15.96 4.43
N TYR A 413 15.07 15.54 3.89
CA TYR A 413 14.10 16.41 3.21
C TYR A 413 13.14 17.10 4.19
N ASN A 414 13.13 16.77 5.49
CA ASN A 414 12.26 17.42 6.46
C ASN A 414 12.85 18.72 7.01
N ASN A 415 12.00 19.73 7.19
CA ASN A 415 12.38 21.04 7.72
C ASN A 415 11.48 21.48 8.89
N GLY A 416 11.79 22.63 9.49
CA GLY A 416 11.01 23.20 10.59
C GLY A 416 9.52 23.34 10.27
N ALA A 417 9.17 23.75 9.05
CA ALA A 417 7.77 23.93 8.64
C ALA A 417 6.98 22.61 8.56
N ASP A 418 7.62 21.47 8.26
CA ASP A 418 6.94 20.17 8.39
C ASP A 418 6.68 19.82 9.85
N LEU A 419 7.65 20.08 10.74
CA LEU A 419 7.51 19.87 12.18
C LEU A 419 6.43 20.79 12.76
N ASP A 420 6.33 22.02 12.29
CA ASP A 420 5.28 22.98 12.62
C ASP A 420 3.90 22.45 12.20
N ALA A 421 3.75 22.01 10.95
CA ALA A 421 2.49 21.46 10.44
C ALA A 421 2.03 20.22 11.22
N LEU A 422 2.96 19.31 11.57
CA LEU A 422 2.67 18.12 12.38
C LEU A 422 2.27 18.51 13.81
N VAL A 423 3.06 19.35 14.49
CA VAL A 423 2.82 19.72 15.90
C VAL A 423 1.54 20.53 16.06
N GLU A 424 1.24 21.47 15.16
CA GLU A 424 -0.02 22.22 15.19
C GLU A 424 -1.22 21.31 14.91
N SER A 425 -1.12 20.42 13.92
CA SER A 425 -2.21 19.50 13.61
C SER A 425 -2.49 18.51 14.75
N VAL A 426 -1.45 17.99 15.42
CA VAL A 426 -1.63 17.15 16.62
C VAL A 426 -2.24 17.97 17.77
N ARG A 427 -1.87 19.24 17.94
CA ARG A 427 -2.46 20.15 18.94
C ARG A 427 -3.94 20.42 18.69
N GLU A 428 -4.34 20.62 17.44
CA GLU A 428 -5.76 20.76 17.07
C GLU A 428 -6.55 19.47 17.33
N ILE A 429 -5.99 18.32 16.93
CA ILE A 429 -6.60 16.99 17.18
C ILE A 429 -6.80 16.75 18.67
N ALA A 430 -5.80 17.05 19.51
CA ALA A 430 -5.87 16.91 20.97
C ALA A 430 -6.80 17.92 21.67
N ARG A 431 -7.17 19.03 20.99
CA ARG A 431 -8.09 20.06 21.51
C ARG A 431 -9.54 19.89 21.04
N ALA A 432 -9.83 18.99 20.12
CA ALA A 432 -11.18 18.76 19.61
C ALA A 432 -12.11 18.27 20.75
N PRO A 433 -13.25 18.92 21.03
CA PRO A 433 -14.10 18.52 22.15
C PRO A 433 -14.74 17.13 21.95
N GLY A 434 -14.25 16.15 22.70
CA GLY A 434 -14.97 14.93 23.06
C GLY A 434 -15.54 14.08 21.92
N ALA A 435 -14.69 13.24 21.32
CA ALA A 435 -15.16 11.90 20.95
C ALA A 435 -15.64 11.16 22.23
N PRO A 436 -16.55 10.17 22.14
CA PRO A 436 -17.15 9.55 23.32
C PRO A 436 -16.10 8.94 24.27
N ALA A 437 -16.30 9.10 25.57
CA ALA A 437 -15.44 8.52 26.59
C ALA A 437 -15.35 6.98 26.43
N PRO A 438 -14.18 6.36 26.71
CA PRO A 438 -14.03 4.91 26.60
C PRO A 438 -15.00 4.20 27.54
N ALA A 439 -15.67 3.16 27.02
CA ALA A 439 -16.54 2.32 27.83
C ALA A 439 -15.76 1.70 29.00
N PRO A 440 -16.36 1.58 30.20
CA PRO A 440 -15.66 1.07 31.38
C PRO A 440 -15.19 -0.37 31.15
N ALA A 441 -13.95 -0.66 31.54
CA ALA A 441 -13.36 -1.99 31.36
C ALA A 441 -14.22 -3.07 32.07
N PRO A 442 -14.55 -4.18 31.40
CA PRO A 442 -15.28 -5.27 32.04
C PRO A 442 -14.46 -5.86 33.18
N ALA A 443 -15.11 -6.11 34.32
CA ALA A 443 -14.45 -6.64 35.51
C ALA A 443 -13.79 -8.00 35.24
N ALA A 444 -12.70 -8.28 35.96
CA ALA A 444 -11.85 -9.45 35.73
C ALA A 444 -12.61 -10.78 35.89
N ALA A 445 -13.01 -11.38 34.77
CA ALA A 445 -13.49 -12.76 34.71
C ALA A 445 -12.31 -13.73 34.74
N SER A 446 -12.45 -14.83 35.51
CA SER A 446 -11.38 -15.80 35.76
C SER A 446 -10.77 -16.37 34.47
N ALA A 447 -9.45 -16.51 34.45
CA ALA A 447 -8.73 -17.13 33.34
C ALA A 447 -9.11 -18.61 33.18
N SER A 448 -9.33 -19.03 31.93
CA SER A 448 -9.40 -20.45 31.57
C SER A 448 -8.54 -20.73 30.33
N ALA A 449 -7.94 -21.92 30.30
CA ALA A 449 -6.96 -22.32 29.30
C ALA A 449 -7.54 -22.38 27.86
N PRO A 450 -6.72 -22.24 26.81
CA PRO A 450 -7.20 -22.11 25.44
C PRO A 450 -7.96 -23.36 24.97
N ARG A 451 -9.28 -23.25 24.86
CA ARG A 451 -10.11 -24.26 24.19
C ARG A 451 -9.95 -24.14 22.68
N THR A 452 -9.63 -25.26 22.04
CA THR A 452 -9.55 -25.41 20.58
C THR A 452 -10.79 -24.84 19.89
N ALA A 453 -10.61 -23.87 19.00
CA ALA A 453 -11.70 -23.22 18.29
C ALA A 453 -12.37 -24.20 17.31
N ARG A 454 -13.59 -24.64 17.63
CA ARG A 454 -14.54 -25.11 16.62
C ARG A 454 -14.83 -23.96 15.65
N ARG A 455 -15.12 -24.27 14.40
CA ARG A 455 -15.72 -23.33 13.45
C ARG A 455 -17.04 -22.82 14.06
N ASP A 456 -17.21 -21.50 14.10
CA ASP A 456 -18.40 -20.88 14.71
C ASP A 456 -19.64 -21.13 13.83
N SER A 457 -20.80 -21.30 14.47
CA SER A 457 -22.07 -21.67 13.83
C SER A 457 -23.16 -20.62 14.07
N ARG A 458 -22.75 -19.37 14.29
CA ARG A 458 -23.65 -18.24 14.55
C ARG A 458 -24.26 -17.67 13.26
N CYS A 459 -25.58 -17.56 13.23
CA CYS A 459 -26.32 -16.85 12.17
C CYS A 459 -26.18 -15.33 12.34
N ARG A 460 -25.96 -14.61 11.23
CA ARG A 460 -25.85 -13.14 11.14
C ARG A 460 -27.14 -12.49 10.67
N ASP A 461 -27.34 -11.21 10.96
CA ASP A 461 -28.54 -10.48 10.54
C ASP A 461 -28.58 -10.25 9.03
N ALA A 462 -27.44 -9.89 8.41
CA ALA A 462 -27.32 -9.88 6.95
C ALA A 462 -25.92 -10.25 6.43
N ILE A 463 -25.86 -10.81 5.21
CA ILE A 463 -24.63 -10.95 4.41
C ILE A 463 -24.81 -10.18 3.10
N VAL A 464 -23.79 -9.40 2.71
CA VAL A 464 -23.78 -8.63 1.46
C VAL A 464 -22.68 -9.16 0.55
N VAL A 465 -23.03 -9.57 -0.67
CA VAL A 465 -22.13 -10.23 -1.63
C VAL A 465 -21.84 -9.31 -2.81
N GLY A 466 -20.56 -9.06 -3.07
CA GLY A 466 -20.07 -8.08 -4.05
C GLY A 466 -20.01 -6.68 -3.46
N LEU A 467 -18.81 -6.18 -3.20
CA LEU A 467 -18.54 -4.91 -2.51
C LEU A 467 -18.25 -3.75 -3.48
N GLY A 468 -18.82 -3.83 -4.68
CA GLY A 468 -19.03 -2.68 -5.55
C GLY A 468 -20.04 -1.69 -4.96
N VAL A 469 -20.30 -0.60 -5.69
CA VAL A 469 -20.91 0.64 -5.16
C VAL A 469 -22.23 0.45 -4.39
N HIS A 470 -23.10 -0.48 -4.80
CA HIS A 470 -24.35 -0.81 -4.11
C HIS A 470 -24.14 -1.69 -2.88
N GLY A 471 -23.24 -2.68 -2.94
CA GLY A 471 -22.93 -3.56 -1.82
C GLY A 471 -22.18 -2.84 -0.70
N SER A 472 -21.20 -1.99 -1.04
CA SER A 472 -20.53 -1.13 -0.05
C SER A 472 -21.51 -0.15 0.60
N ALA A 473 -22.51 0.34 -0.15
CA ALA A 473 -23.55 1.23 0.37
C ALA A 473 -24.52 0.50 1.30
N ALA A 474 -25.01 -0.69 0.90
CA ALA A 474 -25.89 -1.52 1.71
C ALA A 474 -25.20 -1.95 3.01
N LEU A 475 -23.97 -2.48 2.92
CA LEU A 475 -23.18 -2.89 4.09
C LEU A 475 -23.00 -1.73 5.08
N ARG A 476 -22.67 -0.52 4.57
CA ARG A 476 -22.61 0.71 5.37
C ARG A 476 -23.93 1.00 6.08
N ARG A 477 -25.05 1.11 5.35
CA ARG A 477 -26.34 1.51 5.93
C ARG A 477 -26.91 0.46 6.89
N LEU A 478 -26.63 -0.82 6.67
CA LEU A 478 -26.96 -1.91 7.61
C LEU A 478 -26.13 -1.84 8.90
N ALA A 479 -24.81 -1.63 8.80
CA ALA A 479 -23.95 -1.49 9.97
C ALA A 479 -24.28 -0.23 10.80
N VAL A 480 -24.60 0.89 10.12
CA VAL A 480 -25.09 2.12 10.77
C VAL A 480 -26.41 1.89 11.54
N ARG A 481 -27.22 0.90 11.16
CA ARG A 481 -28.42 0.46 11.90
C ARG A 481 -28.12 -0.53 13.04
N GLY A 482 -26.85 -0.88 13.28
CA GLY A 482 -26.42 -1.73 14.40
C GLY A 482 -26.57 -3.25 14.18
N LEU A 483 -26.75 -3.70 12.94
CA LEU A 483 -26.96 -5.11 12.59
C LEU A 483 -25.63 -5.90 12.51
N ASP A 484 -25.64 -7.19 12.88
CA ASP A 484 -24.50 -8.09 12.67
C ASP A 484 -24.39 -8.42 11.18
N VAL A 485 -23.47 -7.74 10.48
CA VAL A 485 -23.31 -7.85 9.03
C VAL A 485 -21.90 -8.21 8.56
N LEU A 486 -21.86 -8.96 7.45
CA LEU A 486 -20.64 -9.39 6.79
C LEU A 486 -20.68 -9.06 5.30
N GLY A 487 -19.71 -8.27 4.84
CA GLY A 487 -19.42 -8.05 3.42
C GLY A 487 -18.51 -9.13 2.87
N LEU A 488 -18.87 -9.72 1.74
CA LEU A 488 -18.08 -10.71 1.00
C LEU A 488 -17.72 -10.17 -0.38
N GLU A 489 -16.43 -10.02 -0.67
CA GLU A 489 -15.93 -9.78 -2.03
C GLU A 489 -15.15 -11.01 -2.53
N GLN A 490 -15.41 -11.45 -3.75
CA GLN A 490 -14.81 -12.65 -4.34
C GLN A 490 -13.35 -12.42 -4.79
N TYR A 491 -12.97 -11.15 -4.99
CA TYR A 491 -11.63 -10.69 -5.36
C TYR A 491 -11.00 -9.83 -4.27
N ALA A 492 -9.83 -9.24 -4.54
CA ALA A 492 -9.24 -8.23 -3.66
C ALA A 492 -10.09 -6.95 -3.62
N LEU A 493 -10.18 -6.27 -2.46
CA LEU A 493 -10.83 -4.95 -2.41
C LEU A 493 -10.15 -3.97 -3.38
N GLY A 494 -10.96 -3.23 -4.15
CA GLY A 494 -10.47 -2.28 -5.16
C GLY A 494 -9.97 -2.90 -6.47
N HIS A 495 -10.19 -4.20 -6.71
CA HIS A 495 -9.94 -4.85 -8.01
C HIS A 495 -10.65 -4.16 -9.19
N ASP A 496 -10.19 -4.44 -10.41
CA ASP A 496 -10.70 -3.86 -11.65
C ASP A 496 -11.73 -4.73 -12.39
N LEU A 497 -11.96 -5.97 -11.95
CA LEU A 497 -12.74 -6.95 -12.71
C LEU A 497 -14.25 -6.65 -12.78
N GLY A 498 -14.80 -5.93 -11.78
CA GLY A 498 -16.23 -5.58 -11.71
C GLY A 498 -16.62 -4.34 -12.53
N SER A 499 -17.82 -3.81 -12.29
CA SER A 499 -18.35 -2.60 -12.97
C SER A 499 -18.09 -1.28 -12.24
N SER A 500 -17.64 -1.32 -10.97
CA SER A 500 -17.43 -0.13 -10.11
C SER A 500 -16.02 0.46 -10.16
N HIS A 501 -15.07 -0.20 -10.85
CA HIS A 501 -13.64 0.16 -10.86
C HIS A 501 -13.27 1.45 -11.62
N GLY A 502 -12.01 1.88 -11.50
CA GLY A 502 -11.48 3.09 -12.12
C GLY A 502 -11.81 4.37 -11.35
N ALA A 503 -11.12 5.47 -11.66
CA ALA A 503 -11.12 6.66 -10.79
C ALA A 503 -12.47 7.39 -10.68
N THR A 504 -13.26 7.46 -11.76
CA THR A 504 -14.33 8.46 -11.89
C THR A 504 -15.61 7.95 -12.58
N ARG A 505 -16.75 8.56 -12.25
CA ARG A 505 -18.08 8.36 -12.90
C ARG A 505 -18.82 9.69 -13.04
N MET A 506 -19.75 9.79 -13.99
CA MET A 506 -20.68 10.93 -14.11
C MET A 506 -21.89 10.76 -13.17
N ILE A 507 -22.35 11.84 -12.52
CA ILE A 507 -23.68 12.00 -11.90
C ILE A 507 -24.55 12.97 -12.71
N ARG A 508 -25.87 12.72 -12.73
CA ARG A 508 -26.87 13.59 -13.38
C ARG A 508 -28.27 13.40 -12.80
N ARG A 509 -29.13 14.38 -13.04
CA ARG A 509 -30.58 14.40 -12.78
C ARG A 509 -31.45 14.07 -14.00
N ALA A 510 -30.90 14.13 -15.21
CA ALA A 510 -31.68 13.93 -16.44
C ALA A 510 -31.95 12.44 -16.77
N TYR A 511 -33.21 12.02 -16.83
CA TYR A 511 -33.67 10.66 -17.15
C TYR A 511 -34.90 10.68 -18.08
N PRO A 512 -35.21 9.58 -18.78
CA PRO A 512 -36.27 9.57 -19.80
C PRO A 512 -37.70 9.42 -19.26
N HIS A 513 -37.91 9.16 -17.96
CA HIS A 513 -39.24 8.83 -17.41
C HIS A 513 -39.45 9.37 -15.98
N PRO A 514 -40.65 9.88 -15.62
CA PRO A 514 -40.94 10.44 -14.29
C PRO A 514 -40.64 9.54 -13.08
N ASP A 515 -40.71 8.20 -13.21
CA ASP A 515 -40.40 7.27 -12.10
C ASP A 515 -39.03 7.56 -11.45
N TRP A 516 -38.09 8.09 -12.23
CA TRP A 516 -36.74 8.40 -11.78
C TRP A 516 -36.66 9.65 -10.89
N ASP A 517 -37.58 10.61 -10.98
CA ASP A 517 -37.42 11.95 -10.39
C ASP A 517 -37.26 11.90 -8.86
N ALA A 518 -38.08 11.11 -8.16
CA ALA A 518 -38.02 10.96 -6.70
C ALA A 518 -36.76 10.19 -6.24
N LEU A 519 -36.34 9.18 -7.01
CA LEU A 519 -35.13 8.41 -6.73
C LEU A 519 -33.85 9.23 -7.01
N VAL A 520 -33.88 10.12 -8.01
CA VAL A 520 -32.82 11.10 -8.31
C VAL A 520 -32.67 12.11 -7.18
N ASP A 521 -33.77 12.68 -6.68
CA ASP A 521 -33.71 13.59 -5.53
C ASP A 521 -33.14 12.90 -4.28
N THR A 522 -33.51 11.64 -4.05
CA THR A 522 -32.96 10.83 -2.95
C THR A 522 -31.48 10.47 -3.18
N ALA A 523 -31.07 10.20 -4.41
CA ALA A 523 -29.66 9.98 -4.75
C ALA A 523 -28.79 11.19 -4.40
N TYR A 524 -29.18 12.40 -4.81
CA TYR A 524 -28.40 13.61 -4.49
C TYR A 524 -28.30 13.86 -2.98
N ARG A 525 -29.41 13.72 -2.23
CA ARG A 525 -29.37 13.82 -0.75
C ARG A 525 -28.48 12.76 -0.11
N ALA A 526 -28.46 11.54 -0.65
CA ALA A 526 -27.63 10.45 -0.14
C ALA A 526 -26.14 10.57 -0.55
N TRP A 527 -25.82 11.33 -1.60
CA TRP A 527 -24.45 11.76 -1.88
C TRP A 527 -23.98 12.83 -0.90
N GLU A 528 -24.80 13.87 -0.67
CA GLU A 528 -24.53 14.92 0.31
C GLU A 528 -24.34 14.30 1.72
N GLU A 529 -25.20 13.35 2.13
CA GLU A 529 -25.06 12.56 3.38
C GLU A 529 -23.77 11.73 3.44
N LEU A 530 -23.33 11.12 2.33
CA LEU A 530 -22.11 10.34 2.29
C LEU A 530 -20.86 11.22 2.37
N GLU A 531 -20.84 12.38 1.69
CA GLU A 531 -19.76 13.37 1.79
C GLU A 531 -19.66 13.89 3.23
N ASP A 532 -20.80 14.19 3.87
CA ASP A 532 -20.86 14.61 5.26
C ASP A 532 -20.43 13.52 6.25
N ALA A 533 -20.79 12.26 6.01
CA ALA A 533 -20.38 11.14 6.87
C ALA A 533 -18.89 10.78 6.69
N ALA A 534 -18.36 10.90 5.48
CA ALA A 534 -16.95 10.66 5.17
C ALA A 534 -16.04 11.82 5.62
N LYS A 535 -16.60 13.03 5.73
CA LYS A 535 -15.88 14.31 5.81
C LYS A 535 -14.86 14.40 4.67
N THR A 536 -15.35 14.18 3.45
CA THR A 536 -14.56 14.11 2.21
C THR A 536 -15.47 14.47 1.04
N ARG A 537 -15.04 15.37 0.16
CA ARG A 537 -15.77 15.69 -1.07
C ARG A 537 -15.59 14.55 -2.07
N LEU A 538 -16.70 13.99 -2.53
CA LEU A 538 -16.80 12.89 -3.48
C LEU A 538 -17.41 13.32 -4.81
N VAL A 539 -18.18 14.43 -4.84
CA VAL A 539 -18.87 14.92 -6.03
C VAL A 539 -18.42 16.33 -6.39
N ASP A 540 -17.91 16.49 -7.61
CA ASP A 540 -17.68 17.80 -8.22
C ASP A 540 -18.85 18.16 -9.15
N ILE A 541 -19.49 19.30 -8.92
CA ILE A 541 -20.67 19.74 -9.67
C ILE A 541 -20.20 20.63 -10.83
N THR A 542 -20.09 20.01 -12.00
CA THR A 542 -19.58 20.65 -13.24
C THR A 542 -20.69 21.20 -14.13
N GLY A 543 -21.96 20.93 -13.80
CA GLY A 543 -23.05 20.94 -14.76
C GLY A 543 -22.90 19.82 -15.81
N GLY A 544 -23.83 19.79 -16.77
CA GLY A 544 -23.80 18.79 -17.83
C GLY A 544 -24.78 19.01 -18.97
N LEU A 545 -24.46 18.43 -20.14
CA LEU A 545 -25.25 18.50 -21.37
C LEU A 545 -25.54 17.09 -21.91
N TYR A 546 -26.82 16.78 -22.09
CA TYR A 546 -27.27 15.49 -22.60
C TYR A 546 -28.08 15.67 -23.88
N ALA A 547 -27.54 15.17 -24.99
CA ALA A 547 -28.09 15.37 -26.33
C ALA A 547 -28.48 14.07 -27.02
N ALA A 548 -29.46 14.17 -27.90
CA ALA A 548 -29.96 13.07 -28.71
C ALA A 548 -30.71 13.61 -29.95
N PRO A 549 -31.06 12.77 -30.94
CA PRO A 549 -31.89 13.18 -32.06
C PRO A 549 -33.20 13.85 -31.60
N ALA A 550 -33.54 14.98 -32.21
CA ALA A 550 -34.77 15.70 -31.93
C ALA A 550 -35.99 14.85 -32.30
N GLY A 551 -37.03 14.89 -31.47
CA GLY A 551 -38.24 14.06 -31.66
C GLY A 551 -38.12 12.61 -31.23
N ARG A 552 -37.06 12.20 -30.50
CA ARG A 552 -37.03 10.90 -29.80
C ARG A 552 -38.27 10.73 -28.89
N PRO A 553 -38.85 9.52 -28.76
CA PRO A 553 -40.06 9.30 -27.95
C PRO A 553 -39.90 9.70 -26.48
N ASP A 554 -38.77 9.31 -25.87
CA ASP A 554 -38.49 9.55 -24.44
C ASP A 554 -37.35 10.58 -24.27
N PRO A 555 -37.63 11.90 -24.35
CA PRO A 555 -36.62 12.93 -24.11
C PRO A 555 -36.16 12.93 -22.64
N LEU A 556 -34.90 13.25 -22.41
CA LEU A 556 -34.37 13.37 -21.06
C LEU A 556 -34.98 14.60 -20.34
N ARG A 557 -35.32 14.41 -19.06
CA ARG A 557 -35.97 15.39 -18.18
C ARG A 557 -35.49 15.19 -16.74
N GLY A 558 -35.68 16.17 -15.88
CA GLY A 558 -35.41 16.01 -14.44
C GLY A 558 -35.57 17.32 -13.67
N PRO A 559 -35.66 17.28 -12.33
CA PRO A 559 -35.92 18.48 -11.53
C PRO A 559 -34.71 19.43 -11.58
N GLY A 560 -34.92 20.63 -12.14
CA GLY A 560 -33.87 21.63 -12.38
C GLY A 560 -33.16 21.53 -13.74
N CYS A 561 -33.46 20.51 -14.55
CA CYS A 561 -32.95 20.40 -15.92
C CYS A 561 -33.81 21.24 -16.89
N ARG A 562 -33.22 21.74 -17.97
CA ARG A 562 -33.94 22.48 -19.02
C ARG A 562 -33.47 22.11 -20.44
N PRO A 563 -34.34 22.12 -21.46
CA PRO A 563 -33.90 22.00 -22.85
C PRO A 563 -33.02 23.19 -23.24
N VAL A 564 -32.08 22.96 -24.16
CA VAL A 564 -31.22 23.98 -24.77
C VAL A 564 -31.02 23.66 -26.26
N ASP A 565 -30.85 24.69 -27.09
CA ASP A 565 -30.48 24.54 -28.50
C ASP A 565 -28.95 24.39 -28.68
N ALA A 566 -28.50 24.25 -29.93
CA ALA A 566 -27.09 24.09 -30.25
C ALA A 566 -26.21 25.33 -30.01
N GLU A 567 -26.79 26.54 -30.09
CA GLU A 567 -26.10 27.81 -29.84
C GLU A 567 -25.89 28.01 -28.33
N GLU A 568 -26.92 27.70 -27.53
CA GLU A 568 -26.81 27.71 -26.08
C GLU A 568 -25.96 26.55 -25.54
N ALA A 569 -26.03 25.34 -26.11
CA ALA A 569 -25.12 24.26 -25.78
C ALA A 569 -23.64 24.66 -26.00
N ALA A 570 -23.35 25.34 -27.11
CA ALA A 570 -22.01 25.86 -27.42
C ALA A 570 -21.60 27.07 -26.56
N ARG A 571 -22.55 27.83 -25.98
CA ARG A 571 -22.26 28.82 -24.93
C ARG A 571 -21.90 28.16 -23.59
N ILE A 572 -22.60 27.07 -23.24
CA ILE A 572 -22.43 26.37 -21.97
C ILE A 572 -21.08 25.63 -21.93
N PHE A 573 -20.77 24.80 -22.94
CA PHE A 573 -19.48 24.13 -23.08
C PHE A 573 -18.86 24.44 -24.46
N PRO A 574 -17.99 25.45 -24.58
CA PRO A 574 -17.45 25.92 -25.85
C PRO A 574 -16.66 24.89 -26.67
N GLY A 575 -16.18 23.79 -26.05
CA GLY A 575 -15.56 22.65 -26.75
C GLY A 575 -16.55 21.66 -27.37
N LEU A 576 -17.83 21.70 -27.01
CA LEU A 576 -18.86 20.72 -27.40
C LEU A 576 -19.67 21.17 -28.61
N ARG A 577 -19.90 20.25 -29.55
CA ARG A 577 -20.71 20.45 -30.76
C ARG A 577 -21.83 19.41 -30.81
N LEU A 578 -23.05 19.89 -31.04
CA LEU A 578 -24.19 19.00 -31.31
C LEU A 578 -24.22 18.64 -32.80
N PRO A 579 -24.46 17.37 -33.17
CA PRO A 579 -24.75 17.00 -34.55
C PRO A 579 -26.02 17.70 -35.06
N ALA A 580 -26.13 17.87 -36.38
CA ALA A 580 -27.33 18.45 -36.99
C ALA A 580 -28.58 17.61 -36.68
N GLY A 581 -29.68 18.26 -36.31
CA GLY A 581 -30.93 17.59 -35.93
C GLY A 581 -30.97 17.04 -34.50
N PHE A 582 -29.96 17.32 -33.66
CA PHE A 582 -29.99 16.96 -32.23
C PHE A 582 -30.59 18.08 -31.38
N ALA A 583 -31.23 17.70 -30.28
CA ALA A 583 -31.63 18.58 -29.19
C ALA A 583 -30.87 18.19 -27.91
N ALA A 584 -30.64 19.15 -27.01
CA ALA A 584 -29.91 18.92 -25.77
C ALA A 584 -30.68 19.37 -24.52
N VAL A 585 -30.28 18.82 -23.37
CA VAL A 585 -30.81 19.14 -22.06
C VAL A 585 -29.64 19.52 -21.15
N HIS A 586 -29.70 20.71 -20.58
CA HIS A 586 -28.75 21.20 -19.58
C HIS A 586 -29.20 20.83 -18.17
N ASP A 587 -28.28 20.25 -17.41
CA ASP A 587 -28.43 19.91 -16.00
C ASP A 587 -27.38 20.67 -15.17
N PRO A 588 -27.75 21.75 -14.45
CA PRO A 588 -26.81 22.54 -13.66
C PRO A 588 -26.32 21.82 -12.40
N ARG A 589 -26.87 20.65 -12.06
CA ARG A 589 -26.48 19.83 -10.90
C ARG A 589 -25.80 18.52 -11.30
N ALA A 590 -25.56 18.30 -12.58
CA ALA A 590 -24.70 17.21 -13.06
C ALA A 590 -23.23 17.41 -12.67
N GLY A 591 -22.43 16.34 -12.71
CA GLY A 591 -21.09 16.36 -12.15
C GLY A 591 -20.29 15.08 -12.31
N ILE A 592 -19.15 15.04 -11.62
CA ILE A 592 -18.18 13.95 -11.61
C ILE A 592 -18.04 13.43 -10.18
N ILE A 593 -18.23 12.12 -9.99
CA ILE A 593 -18.00 11.38 -8.75
C ILE A 593 -16.57 10.80 -8.78
N ASP A 594 -15.80 10.97 -7.70
CA ASP A 594 -14.64 10.09 -7.43
C ASP A 594 -15.14 8.71 -6.99
N ALA A 595 -15.08 7.77 -7.93
CA ALA A 595 -15.58 6.42 -7.76
C ALA A 595 -14.67 5.56 -6.87
N ARG A 596 -13.37 5.86 -6.82
CA ARG A 596 -12.41 5.15 -5.97
C ARG A 596 -12.59 5.56 -4.51
N GLU A 597 -12.64 6.85 -4.24
CA GLU A 597 -12.80 7.39 -2.90
C GLU A 597 -14.22 7.13 -2.35
N THR A 598 -15.25 7.11 -3.21
CA THR A 598 -16.59 6.61 -2.83
C THR A 598 -16.52 5.21 -2.21
N LEU A 599 -15.90 4.25 -2.90
CA LEU A 599 -15.82 2.86 -2.42
C LEU A 599 -15.02 2.79 -1.11
N ARG A 600 -13.88 3.50 -1.03
CA ARG A 600 -13.06 3.58 0.18
C ARG A 600 -13.83 4.17 1.36
N ALA A 601 -14.54 5.27 1.15
CA ALA A 601 -15.34 5.94 2.17
C ALA A 601 -16.48 5.07 2.69
N GLN A 602 -17.23 4.40 1.79
CA GLN A 602 -18.36 3.55 2.20
C GLN A 602 -17.91 2.31 2.98
N LEU A 603 -16.85 1.62 2.54
CA LEU A 603 -16.32 0.45 3.27
C LEU A 603 -15.75 0.86 4.63
N ALA A 604 -14.95 1.92 4.69
CA ALA A 604 -14.39 2.40 5.96
C ALA A 604 -15.48 2.93 6.92
N LEU A 605 -16.60 3.46 6.41
CA LEU A 605 -17.77 3.80 7.22
C LEU A 605 -18.49 2.55 7.74
N ALA A 606 -18.61 1.50 6.93
CA ALA A 606 -19.19 0.22 7.37
C ALA A 606 -18.36 -0.42 8.50
N GLU A 607 -17.03 -0.47 8.34
CA GLU A 607 -16.11 -1.01 9.36
C GLU A 607 -16.17 -0.22 10.67
N ARG A 608 -16.22 1.13 10.61
CA ARG A 608 -16.40 1.98 11.81
C ARG A 608 -17.77 1.79 12.49
N SER A 609 -18.77 1.32 11.76
CA SER A 609 -20.07 0.92 12.31
C SER A 609 -20.17 -0.58 12.65
N GLY A 610 -19.04 -1.31 12.68
CA GLY A 610 -18.98 -2.69 13.15
C GLY A 610 -19.20 -3.78 12.09
N ALA A 611 -19.27 -3.44 10.81
CA ALA A 611 -19.32 -4.44 9.74
C ALA A 611 -18.06 -5.30 9.71
N ALA A 612 -18.22 -6.61 9.55
CA ALA A 612 -17.13 -7.47 9.13
C ALA A 612 -16.97 -7.41 7.60
N ILE A 613 -15.74 -7.50 7.10
CA ILE A 613 -15.43 -7.59 5.66
C ILE A 613 -14.48 -8.75 5.43
N ALA A 614 -14.75 -9.57 4.42
CA ALA A 614 -13.84 -10.58 3.90
C ALA A 614 -13.70 -10.40 2.38
N ASP A 615 -12.45 -10.24 1.91
CA ASP A 615 -12.11 -10.21 0.49
C ASP A 615 -11.56 -11.56 0.03
N ARG A 616 -11.40 -11.75 -1.29
CA ARG A 616 -10.98 -13.02 -1.93
C ARG A 616 -11.84 -14.24 -1.53
N THR A 617 -13.07 -13.99 -1.09
CA THR A 617 -14.01 -14.94 -0.46
C THR A 617 -15.20 -15.18 -1.40
N PRO A 618 -15.07 -16.05 -2.42
CA PRO A 618 -16.13 -16.28 -3.40
C PRO A 618 -17.30 -17.08 -2.80
N VAL A 619 -18.52 -16.60 -3.02
CA VAL A 619 -19.74 -17.37 -2.76
C VAL A 619 -19.93 -18.39 -3.89
N LEU A 620 -19.86 -19.67 -3.53
CA LEU A 620 -19.99 -20.81 -4.44
C LEU A 620 -21.45 -21.21 -4.68
N GLY A 621 -22.36 -20.75 -3.82
CA GLY A 621 -23.80 -20.96 -3.89
C GLY A 621 -24.48 -20.60 -2.57
N TRP A 622 -25.81 -20.50 -2.61
CA TRP A 622 -26.65 -20.25 -1.44
C TRP A 622 -27.99 -20.97 -1.60
N GLU A 623 -28.68 -21.22 -0.49
CA GLU A 623 -30.00 -21.86 -0.49
C GLU A 623 -30.87 -21.39 0.69
N PRO A 624 -32.20 -21.34 0.55
CA PRO A 624 -33.13 -21.15 1.67
C PRO A 624 -33.04 -22.27 2.71
N ASP A 625 -33.14 -21.92 4.00
CA ASP A 625 -33.30 -22.89 5.09
C ASP A 625 -34.20 -22.29 6.19
N GLY A 626 -35.51 -22.45 6.01
CA GLY A 626 -36.52 -21.77 6.83
C GLY A 626 -36.47 -20.25 6.65
N ASP A 627 -36.46 -19.53 7.77
CA ASP A 627 -36.31 -18.06 7.83
C ASP A 627 -34.85 -17.59 7.62
N GLU A 628 -33.93 -18.51 7.31
CA GLU A 628 -32.50 -18.24 7.07
C GLU A 628 -32.09 -18.55 5.63
N VAL A 629 -30.88 -18.12 5.29
CA VAL A 629 -30.14 -18.46 4.06
C VAL A 629 -28.81 -19.08 4.45
N VAL A 630 -28.51 -20.25 3.90
CA VAL A 630 -27.20 -20.88 3.99
C VAL A 630 -26.35 -20.38 2.83
N VAL A 631 -25.14 -19.89 3.11
CA VAL A 631 -24.20 -19.35 2.12
C VAL A 631 -22.92 -20.16 2.15
N ARG A 632 -22.53 -20.73 1.01
CA ARG A 632 -21.38 -21.64 0.88
C ARG A 632 -20.21 -20.89 0.25
N THR A 633 -19.05 -20.85 0.91
CA THR A 633 -17.79 -20.29 0.37
C THR A 633 -16.71 -21.38 0.30
N ARG A 634 -15.47 -21.05 -0.09
CA ARG A 634 -14.34 -22.02 -0.05
C ARG A 634 -13.84 -22.27 1.37
N GLU A 635 -14.02 -21.28 2.23
CA GLU A 635 -13.53 -21.19 3.60
C GLU A 635 -14.45 -21.96 4.54
N GLY A 636 -15.77 -21.96 4.28
CA GLY A 636 -16.76 -22.72 5.05
C GLY A 636 -18.20 -22.46 4.62
N VAL A 637 -19.12 -22.72 5.55
CA VAL A 637 -20.56 -22.44 5.42
C VAL A 637 -20.94 -21.37 6.42
N LEU A 638 -21.69 -20.37 5.97
CA LEU A 638 -22.20 -19.24 6.73
C LEU A 638 -23.74 -19.30 6.75
N ARG A 639 -24.38 -18.64 7.73
CA ARG A 639 -25.84 -18.56 7.85
C ARG A 639 -26.27 -17.12 8.11
N THR A 640 -27.39 -16.70 7.53
CA THR A 640 -27.92 -15.35 7.75
C THR A 640 -29.43 -15.24 7.60
N ARG A 641 -30.06 -14.24 8.22
CA ARG A 641 -31.50 -13.92 8.06
C ARG A 641 -31.82 -13.19 6.75
N ARG A 642 -30.84 -12.50 6.15
CA ARG A 642 -31.00 -11.78 4.89
C ARG A 642 -29.72 -11.85 4.05
N LEU A 643 -29.85 -12.23 2.79
CA LEU A 643 -28.74 -12.18 1.82
C LEU A 643 -28.96 -11.03 0.83
N VAL A 644 -27.93 -10.24 0.54
CA VAL A 644 -28.00 -9.12 -0.42
C VAL A 644 -26.99 -9.34 -1.54
N LEU A 645 -27.47 -9.59 -2.75
CA LEU A 645 -26.67 -9.97 -3.91
C LEU A 645 -26.39 -8.76 -4.83
N CYS A 646 -25.24 -8.13 -4.61
CA CYS A 646 -24.71 -7.00 -5.39
C CYS A 646 -23.63 -7.44 -6.40
N ALA A 647 -23.73 -8.69 -6.90
CA ALA A 647 -22.69 -9.38 -7.66
C ALA A 647 -22.42 -8.85 -9.10
N GLY A 648 -23.12 -7.80 -9.55
CA GLY A 648 -22.85 -7.12 -10.82
C GLY A 648 -22.87 -8.08 -12.04
N PRO A 649 -21.79 -8.16 -12.85
CA PRO A 649 -21.71 -9.09 -13.98
C PRO A 649 -21.95 -10.56 -13.61
N TRP A 650 -21.64 -10.97 -12.38
CA TRP A 650 -21.81 -12.35 -11.92
C TRP A 650 -23.20 -12.65 -11.32
N THR A 651 -24.15 -11.68 -11.34
CA THR A 651 -25.50 -11.90 -10.81
C THR A 651 -26.23 -13.06 -11.51
N ALA A 652 -26.05 -13.26 -12.82
CA ALA A 652 -26.70 -14.38 -13.53
C ALA A 652 -26.27 -15.76 -13.00
N ALA A 653 -25.04 -15.90 -12.50
CA ALA A 653 -24.55 -17.13 -11.87
C ALA A 653 -25.02 -17.29 -10.42
N GLN A 654 -25.31 -16.20 -9.71
CA GLN A 654 -25.80 -16.19 -8.33
C GLN A 654 -27.34 -16.22 -8.23
N VAL A 655 -28.05 -15.83 -9.28
CA VAL A 655 -29.52 -15.84 -9.38
C VAL A 655 -29.93 -16.34 -10.79
N PRO A 656 -29.93 -17.66 -11.04
CA PRO A 656 -30.14 -18.21 -12.38
C PRO A 656 -31.47 -17.82 -13.04
N SER A 657 -32.53 -17.60 -12.25
CA SER A 657 -33.83 -17.14 -12.76
C SER A 657 -33.78 -15.76 -13.42
N LEU A 658 -32.79 -14.91 -13.08
CA LEU A 658 -32.59 -13.62 -13.76
C LEU A 658 -31.75 -13.73 -15.04
N ALA A 659 -31.03 -14.84 -15.27
CA ALA A 659 -30.10 -14.96 -16.40
C ALA A 659 -30.73 -14.68 -17.78
N PRO A 660 -31.98 -15.09 -18.11
CA PRO A 660 -32.63 -14.75 -19.38
C PRO A 660 -32.90 -13.25 -19.60
N HIS A 661 -32.78 -12.44 -18.55
CA HIS A 661 -33.10 -11.01 -18.55
C HIS A 661 -31.85 -10.12 -18.38
N LEU A 662 -30.66 -10.71 -18.27
CA LEU A 662 -29.39 -10.01 -18.01
C LEU A 662 -28.40 -10.22 -19.17
N ALA A 663 -28.11 -9.15 -19.92
CA ALA A 663 -26.97 -9.12 -20.82
C ALA A 663 -25.75 -8.53 -20.11
N VAL A 664 -24.57 -9.11 -20.36
CA VAL A 664 -23.27 -8.58 -19.92
C VAL A 664 -22.47 -8.23 -21.17
N SER A 665 -22.00 -6.98 -21.28
CA SER A 665 -21.29 -6.49 -22.47
C SER A 665 -20.00 -5.76 -22.08
N ARG A 666 -18.94 -5.90 -22.89
CA ARG A 666 -17.64 -5.26 -22.67
C ARG A 666 -17.60 -3.87 -23.28
N ILE A 667 -17.44 -2.86 -22.43
CA ILE A 667 -17.51 -1.44 -22.77
C ILE A 667 -16.11 -0.83 -22.81
N VAL A 668 -15.82 -0.07 -23.88
CA VAL A 668 -14.54 0.61 -24.09
C VAL A 668 -14.61 2.06 -23.62
N ASN A 669 -13.61 2.47 -22.84
CA ASN A 669 -13.39 3.84 -22.41
C ASN A 669 -11.93 4.22 -22.73
N ALA A 670 -11.68 5.50 -23.01
CA ALA A 670 -10.35 6.02 -23.27
C ALA A 670 -10.16 7.42 -22.67
N TYR A 671 -8.90 7.76 -22.42
CA TYR A 671 -8.46 9.12 -22.21
C TYR A 671 -7.88 9.67 -23.52
N PHE A 672 -8.21 10.91 -23.83
CA PHE A 672 -7.81 11.64 -25.02
C PHE A 672 -6.97 12.85 -24.58
N ALA A 673 -5.87 13.12 -25.28
CA ALA A 673 -5.07 14.30 -25.03
C ALA A 673 -5.94 15.56 -25.22
N ALA A 674 -6.01 16.42 -24.21
CA ALA A 674 -6.74 17.68 -24.24
C ALA A 674 -6.02 18.71 -23.37
N ASP A 675 -6.02 19.97 -23.79
CA ASP A 675 -5.47 21.07 -22.99
C ASP A 675 -6.30 21.27 -21.71
N PRO A 676 -5.72 21.09 -20.50
CA PRO A 676 -6.43 21.30 -19.25
C PRO A 676 -6.89 22.76 -19.01
N ALA A 677 -6.28 23.73 -19.69
CA ALA A 677 -6.69 25.14 -19.67
C ALA A 677 -7.65 25.50 -20.82
N GLY A 678 -7.85 24.60 -21.79
CA GLY A 678 -8.64 24.83 -22.99
C GLY A 678 -10.13 24.47 -22.86
N PRO A 679 -10.92 24.60 -23.95
CA PRO A 679 -12.37 24.37 -23.94
C PRO A 679 -12.85 22.94 -23.64
N LEU A 680 -11.92 21.98 -23.46
CA LEU A 680 -12.18 20.60 -23.06
C LEU A 680 -11.60 20.26 -21.68
N GLY A 681 -10.98 21.23 -21.00
CA GLY A 681 -10.48 21.11 -19.63
C GLY A 681 -11.57 21.31 -18.57
N PRO A 682 -11.24 21.13 -17.28
CA PRO A 682 -12.20 21.17 -16.16
C PRO A 682 -13.01 22.47 -16.02
N SER A 683 -12.55 23.58 -16.59
CA SER A 683 -13.24 24.88 -16.59
C SER A 683 -14.12 25.14 -17.83
N GLY A 684 -13.95 24.37 -18.91
CA GLY A 684 -14.62 24.61 -20.20
C GLY A 684 -15.64 23.54 -20.61
N LEU A 685 -15.63 22.37 -19.95
CA LEU A 685 -16.49 21.23 -20.25
C LEU A 685 -16.94 20.54 -18.96
N GLY A 686 -18.23 20.29 -18.81
CA GLY A 686 -18.77 19.45 -17.72
C GLY A 686 -18.98 18.00 -18.15
N SER A 687 -19.88 17.30 -17.46
CA SER A 687 -20.26 15.94 -17.87
C SER A 687 -21.22 15.95 -19.05
N PHE A 688 -21.08 15.00 -19.99
CA PHE A 688 -21.92 14.96 -21.18
C PHE A 688 -22.31 13.54 -21.60
N SER A 689 -23.37 13.46 -22.41
CA SER A 689 -23.66 12.28 -23.24
C SER A 689 -24.37 12.67 -24.54
N VAL A 690 -24.01 12.06 -25.66
CA VAL A 690 -24.64 12.27 -26.97
C VAL A 690 -25.05 10.92 -27.56
N ASP A 691 -26.33 10.76 -27.87
CA ASP A 691 -26.91 9.51 -28.38
C ASP A 691 -26.68 9.38 -29.90
N LEU A 692 -25.53 8.80 -30.28
CA LEU A 692 -25.05 8.70 -31.65
C LEU A 692 -25.44 7.35 -32.29
N PRO A 693 -25.44 7.23 -33.65
CA PRO A 693 -25.69 5.96 -34.32
C PRO A 693 -24.74 4.81 -33.93
N GLN A 694 -23.53 5.13 -33.45
CA GLN A 694 -22.54 4.19 -32.94
C GLN A 694 -22.86 3.70 -31.50
N GLY A 695 -23.69 4.42 -30.75
CA GLY A 695 -24.00 4.21 -29.33
C GLY A 695 -24.04 5.53 -28.55
N LEU A 696 -24.39 5.48 -27.26
CA LEU A 696 -24.36 6.66 -26.39
C LEU A 696 -22.90 6.98 -26.04
N LEU A 697 -22.34 7.98 -26.72
CA LEU A 697 -21.07 8.58 -26.32
C LEU A 697 -21.27 9.30 -24.99
N TYR A 698 -20.38 9.11 -24.02
CA TYR A 698 -20.38 9.83 -22.75
C TYR A 698 -18.97 10.24 -22.34
N GLY A 699 -18.85 11.29 -21.53
CA GLY A 699 -17.54 11.73 -21.04
C GLY A 699 -17.56 12.94 -20.11
N PHE A 700 -16.35 13.36 -19.72
CA PHE A 700 -16.05 14.52 -18.87
C PHE A 700 -14.52 14.75 -18.81
N PRO A 701 -14.03 15.95 -18.50
CA PRO A 701 -12.60 16.19 -18.27
C PRO A 701 -12.06 15.43 -17.05
N ALA A 702 -10.83 14.97 -17.14
CA ALA A 702 -10.13 14.27 -16.06
C ALA A 702 -9.41 15.26 -15.15
N ALA A 703 -9.92 15.44 -13.92
CA ALA A 703 -9.34 16.32 -12.91
C ALA A 703 -7.92 15.90 -12.44
N ASP A 704 -7.46 14.70 -12.79
CA ASP A 704 -6.11 14.20 -12.53
C ASP A 704 -5.09 14.52 -13.64
N GLY A 705 -5.45 15.40 -14.59
CA GLY A 705 -4.55 15.88 -15.64
C GLY A 705 -4.44 14.99 -16.88
N ARG A 706 -5.15 13.85 -16.93
CA ARG A 706 -5.13 12.92 -18.07
C ARG A 706 -5.94 13.37 -19.31
N GLY A 707 -6.29 14.65 -19.41
CA GLY A 707 -7.06 15.22 -20.52
C GLY A 707 -8.55 14.91 -20.44
N LEU A 708 -9.15 14.48 -21.55
CA LEU A 708 -10.58 14.19 -21.68
C LEU A 708 -10.83 12.69 -21.49
N LYS A 709 -11.76 12.30 -20.61
CA LYS A 709 -12.22 10.90 -20.50
C LYS A 709 -13.53 10.72 -21.27
N ALA A 710 -13.57 9.73 -22.16
CA ALA A 710 -14.78 9.37 -22.90
C ALA A 710 -14.98 7.83 -23.01
N GLY A 711 -16.19 7.41 -23.32
CA GLY A 711 -16.57 6.02 -23.59
C GLY A 711 -17.88 5.95 -24.38
N LEU A 712 -18.19 4.78 -24.91
CA LEU A 712 -19.38 4.51 -25.74
C LEU A 712 -20.17 3.38 -25.08
N ASP A 713 -21.49 3.53 -24.87
CA ASP A 713 -22.30 2.52 -24.14
C ASP A 713 -22.56 1.22 -24.90
N SER A 714 -22.04 1.09 -26.13
CA SER A 714 -22.13 -0.09 -26.98
C SER A 714 -20.85 -0.93 -26.93
N GLY A 715 -21.02 -2.24 -27.08
CA GLY A 715 -19.93 -3.22 -27.10
C GLY A 715 -20.46 -4.64 -27.26
N PRO A 716 -19.60 -5.63 -27.57
CA PRO A 716 -20.02 -7.01 -27.70
C PRO A 716 -20.42 -7.62 -26.35
N ASP A 717 -21.34 -8.59 -26.40
CA ASP A 717 -21.62 -9.45 -25.26
C ASP A 717 -20.36 -10.19 -24.80
N TRP A 718 -20.26 -10.40 -23.48
CA TRP A 718 -19.03 -10.83 -22.84
C TRP A 718 -19.28 -11.75 -21.65
N ASP A 719 -18.63 -12.91 -21.64
CA ASP A 719 -18.59 -13.79 -20.47
C ASP A 719 -17.85 -13.09 -19.31
N PRO A 720 -18.49 -12.85 -18.16
CA PRO A 720 -17.86 -12.20 -17.01
C PRO A 720 -16.75 -13.04 -16.34
N HIS A 721 -16.54 -14.29 -16.77
CA HIS A 721 -15.39 -15.12 -16.38
C HIS A 721 -14.26 -15.13 -17.41
N ALA A 722 -14.48 -14.64 -18.64
CA ALA A 722 -13.47 -14.61 -19.68
C ALA A 722 -12.43 -13.49 -19.46
N PRO A 723 -11.13 -13.73 -19.74
CA PRO A 723 -10.10 -12.70 -19.69
C PRO A 723 -10.47 -11.50 -20.57
N ARG A 724 -10.45 -10.29 -20.00
CA ARG A 724 -10.79 -9.05 -20.72
C ARG A 724 -9.53 -8.48 -21.39
N PRO A 725 -9.38 -8.52 -22.72
CA PRO A 725 -8.23 -7.92 -23.40
C PRO A 725 -8.33 -6.39 -23.38
N PRO A 726 -7.21 -5.66 -23.59
CA PRO A 726 -7.25 -4.24 -23.89
C PRO A 726 -8.13 -3.91 -25.10
N ALA A 727 -8.56 -2.66 -25.21
CA ALA A 727 -9.32 -2.19 -26.37
C ALA A 727 -8.50 -2.33 -27.66
N THR A 728 -9.13 -2.89 -28.70
CA THR A 728 -8.51 -3.10 -30.02
C THR A 728 -8.35 -1.77 -30.77
N PRO A 729 -7.44 -1.67 -31.76
CA PRO A 729 -7.30 -0.48 -32.59
C PRO A 729 -8.60 -0.09 -33.32
N ALA A 730 -9.46 -1.06 -33.66
CA ALA A 730 -10.75 -0.79 -34.31
C ALA A 730 -11.78 -0.18 -33.33
N GLU A 731 -11.86 -0.71 -32.10
CA GLU A 731 -12.73 -0.13 -31.05
C GLU A 731 -12.28 1.29 -30.65
N LEU A 732 -10.96 1.51 -30.59
CA LEU A 732 -10.39 2.83 -30.30
C LEU A 732 -10.60 3.82 -31.46
N ALA A 733 -10.54 3.37 -32.71
CA ALA A 733 -10.87 4.19 -33.87
C ALA A 733 -12.36 4.60 -33.87
N LEU A 734 -13.27 3.66 -33.59
CA LEU A 734 -14.71 3.94 -33.48
C LEU A 734 -15.02 4.95 -32.36
N LEU A 735 -14.40 4.80 -31.18
CA LEU A 735 -14.56 5.76 -30.08
C LEU A 735 -13.94 7.12 -30.43
N ALA A 736 -12.80 7.15 -31.13
CA ALA A 736 -12.17 8.40 -31.57
C ALA A 736 -12.99 9.13 -32.64
N GLU A 737 -13.65 8.42 -33.56
CA GLU A 737 -14.57 8.99 -34.54
C GLU A 737 -15.77 9.66 -33.85
N ALA A 738 -16.42 8.95 -32.92
CA ALA A 738 -17.52 9.47 -32.12
C ALA A 738 -17.10 10.69 -31.27
N VAL A 739 -15.92 10.66 -30.65
CA VAL A 739 -15.35 11.80 -29.91
C VAL A 739 -15.06 12.98 -30.84
N ALA A 740 -14.46 12.77 -32.01
CA ALA A 740 -14.16 13.85 -32.96
C ALA A 740 -15.42 14.54 -33.51
N GLN A 741 -16.53 13.79 -33.66
CA GLN A 741 -17.82 14.35 -34.09
C GLN A 741 -18.42 15.35 -33.09
N VAL A 742 -18.17 15.16 -31.78
CA VAL A 742 -18.80 15.94 -30.68
C VAL A 742 -17.82 16.92 -30.03
N LEU A 743 -16.53 16.57 -29.96
CA LEU A 743 -15.46 17.29 -29.28
C LEU A 743 -14.23 17.43 -30.21
N PRO A 744 -14.31 18.22 -31.30
CA PRO A 744 -13.28 18.30 -32.33
C PRO A 744 -11.93 18.91 -31.86
N GLY A 745 -11.83 19.37 -30.61
CA GLY A 745 -10.58 19.76 -29.97
C GLY A 745 -9.84 18.63 -29.26
N ALA A 746 -10.36 17.40 -29.27
CA ALA A 746 -9.73 16.24 -28.65
C ALA A 746 -8.57 15.73 -29.52
N GLY A 747 -7.40 15.55 -28.89
CA GLY A 747 -6.22 14.92 -29.48
C GLY A 747 -6.28 13.39 -29.44
N PRO A 748 -5.14 12.70 -29.69
CA PRO A 748 -5.10 11.23 -29.74
C PRO A 748 -5.42 10.57 -28.40
N VAL A 749 -5.81 9.29 -28.45
CA VAL A 749 -5.92 8.42 -27.27
C VAL A 749 -4.58 8.28 -26.57
N THR A 750 -4.55 8.49 -25.25
CA THR A 750 -3.36 8.41 -24.39
C THR A 750 -3.38 7.18 -23.47
N GLU A 751 -4.57 6.77 -23.02
CA GLU A 751 -4.80 5.60 -22.15
C GLU A 751 -6.14 4.96 -22.56
N SER A 752 -6.29 3.64 -22.47
CA SER A 752 -7.57 2.97 -22.66
C SER A 752 -7.84 1.93 -21.59
N LEU A 753 -9.12 1.68 -21.31
CA LEU A 753 -9.58 0.73 -20.31
C LEU A 753 -10.94 0.12 -20.69
N THR A 754 -11.06 -1.18 -20.48
CA THR A 754 -12.33 -1.92 -20.66
C THR A 754 -13.03 -2.14 -19.33
N CYS A 755 -14.34 -1.99 -19.31
CA CYS A 755 -15.19 -2.38 -18.18
C CYS A 755 -16.33 -3.30 -18.63
N LEU A 756 -17.09 -3.84 -17.68
CA LEU A 756 -18.30 -4.64 -17.96
C LEU A 756 -19.55 -3.86 -17.55
N TYR A 757 -20.54 -3.81 -18.42
CA TYR A 757 -21.91 -3.38 -18.08
C TYR A 757 -22.79 -4.62 -17.93
N THR A 758 -23.73 -4.57 -16.99
CA THR A 758 -24.83 -5.55 -16.86
C THR A 758 -26.14 -4.80 -17.11
N THR A 759 -26.94 -5.24 -18.07
CA THR A 759 -28.13 -4.52 -18.56
C THR A 759 -29.35 -5.44 -18.65
N THR A 760 -30.53 -4.86 -18.43
CA THR A 760 -31.82 -5.42 -18.88
C THR A 760 -32.21 -4.80 -20.22
N ALA A 761 -33.12 -5.45 -20.94
CA ALA A 761 -33.73 -4.90 -22.16
C ALA A 761 -34.43 -3.54 -21.94
N ASP A 762 -35.01 -3.31 -20.76
CA ASP A 762 -35.65 -2.04 -20.39
C ASP A 762 -34.68 -0.94 -19.90
N ARG A 763 -33.38 -1.26 -19.79
CA ARG A 763 -32.30 -0.39 -19.26
C ARG A 763 -32.58 0.19 -17.85
N ARG A 764 -33.49 -0.43 -17.07
CA ARG A 764 -33.79 -0.11 -15.66
C ARG A 764 -33.09 -1.11 -14.73
N PHE A 765 -32.69 -0.68 -13.52
CA PHE A 765 -32.01 -1.58 -12.58
C PHE A 765 -32.94 -2.69 -12.08
N VAL A 766 -32.36 -3.72 -11.49
CA VAL A 766 -33.05 -4.81 -10.80
C VAL A 766 -32.69 -4.71 -9.32
N VAL A 767 -33.61 -4.16 -8.51
CA VAL A 767 -33.43 -3.89 -7.08
C VAL A 767 -34.67 -4.35 -6.31
N GLY A 768 -34.52 -5.32 -5.42
CA GLY A 768 -35.62 -5.86 -4.62
C GLY A 768 -35.43 -7.33 -4.26
N GLU A 769 -36.50 -7.99 -3.81
CA GLU A 769 -36.53 -9.42 -3.49
C GLU A 769 -36.36 -10.30 -4.73
N VAL A 770 -35.59 -11.39 -4.61
CA VAL A 770 -35.53 -12.45 -5.62
C VAL A 770 -36.90 -13.17 -5.63
N PRO A 771 -37.59 -13.29 -6.78
CA PRO A 771 -38.92 -13.87 -6.83
C PRO A 771 -38.95 -15.30 -6.26
N GLY A 772 -39.88 -15.54 -5.33
CA GLY A 772 -40.00 -16.80 -4.59
C GLY A 772 -39.07 -16.94 -3.38
N VAL A 773 -38.15 -15.99 -3.13
CA VAL A 773 -37.17 -16.05 -2.04
C VAL A 773 -37.04 -14.69 -1.32
N PRO A 774 -38.02 -14.29 -0.49
CA PRO A 774 -38.10 -12.95 0.11
C PRO A 774 -36.93 -12.63 1.06
N GLN A 775 -36.25 -13.63 1.61
CA GLN A 775 -35.05 -13.45 2.43
C GLN A 775 -33.77 -13.14 1.62
N VAL A 776 -33.84 -13.15 0.29
CA VAL A 776 -32.73 -12.81 -0.61
C VAL A 776 -33.09 -11.59 -1.45
N LEU A 777 -32.32 -10.51 -1.29
CA LEU A 777 -32.39 -9.31 -2.11
C LEU A 777 -31.33 -9.34 -3.21
N VAL A 778 -31.58 -8.66 -4.31
CA VAL A 778 -30.65 -8.44 -5.41
C VAL A 778 -30.55 -6.95 -5.74
N ALA A 779 -29.36 -6.49 -6.13
CA ALA A 779 -29.13 -5.19 -6.76
C ALA A 779 -28.16 -5.32 -7.93
N SER A 780 -28.70 -5.40 -9.15
CA SER A 780 -27.92 -5.60 -10.37
C SER A 780 -28.63 -5.04 -11.61
N ALA A 781 -28.18 -5.43 -12.81
CA ALA A 781 -28.56 -4.85 -14.08
C ALA A 781 -28.42 -3.32 -14.11
N CYS A 782 -27.33 -2.82 -13.52
CA CYS A 782 -27.10 -1.39 -13.28
C CYS A 782 -27.00 -0.52 -14.56
N SER A 783 -27.10 -1.12 -15.75
CA SER A 783 -27.43 -0.50 -17.04
C SER A 783 -26.57 0.71 -17.41
N GLY A 784 -25.31 0.73 -16.97
CA GLY A 784 -24.38 1.85 -17.18
C GLY A 784 -24.58 3.08 -16.28
N HIS A 785 -25.76 3.25 -15.65
CA HIS A 785 -26.08 4.46 -14.86
C HIS A 785 -26.23 4.24 -13.34
N GLY A 786 -26.34 3.02 -12.85
CA GLY A 786 -26.60 2.69 -11.43
C GLY A 786 -25.62 3.22 -10.39
N PHE A 787 -24.35 3.50 -10.77
CA PHE A 787 -23.38 4.11 -9.83
C PHE A 787 -23.87 5.46 -9.29
N LYS A 788 -24.64 6.21 -10.09
CA LYS A 788 -25.23 7.52 -9.72
C LYS A 788 -26.15 7.44 -8.52
N PHE A 789 -26.73 6.26 -8.27
CA PHE A 789 -27.70 6.00 -7.20
C PHE A 789 -27.08 5.23 -6.03
N GLY A 790 -25.76 4.99 -6.05
CA GLY A 790 -25.02 4.15 -5.11
C GLY A 790 -25.49 4.24 -3.64
N PRO A 791 -25.35 5.40 -2.99
CA PRO A 791 -25.74 5.59 -1.59
C PRO A 791 -27.25 5.39 -1.32
N ALA A 792 -28.12 5.86 -2.23
CA ALA A 792 -29.58 5.75 -2.09
C ALA A 792 -30.10 4.30 -2.27
N ILE A 793 -29.49 3.52 -3.17
CA ILE A 793 -29.79 2.09 -3.30
C ILE A 793 -29.26 1.32 -2.07
N GLY A 794 -28.14 1.75 -1.47
CA GLY A 794 -27.68 1.19 -0.20
C GLY A 794 -28.68 1.38 0.95
N GLU A 795 -29.29 2.57 1.05
CA GLU A 795 -30.35 2.84 2.02
C GLU A 795 -31.62 2.02 1.73
N ALA A 796 -32.04 1.94 0.47
CA ALA A 796 -33.16 1.11 0.03
C ALA A 796 -32.98 -0.39 0.37
N LEU A 797 -31.78 -0.94 0.16
CA LEU A 797 -31.48 -2.32 0.52
C LEU A 797 -31.49 -2.52 2.04
N ALA A 798 -31.01 -1.53 2.81
CA ALA A 798 -31.09 -1.58 4.27
C ALA A 798 -32.53 -1.48 4.79
N ASP A 799 -33.41 -0.73 4.12
CA ASP A 799 -34.85 -0.68 4.39
C ASP A 799 -35.52 -2.05 4.17
N LEU A 800 -35.28 -2.68 3.01
CA LEU A 800 -35.87 -3.98 2.68
C LEU A 800 -35.35 -5.12 3.59
N VAL A 801 -34.07 -5.08 4.00
CA VAL A 801 -33.52 -5.97 5.04
C VAL A 801 -34.24 -5.77 6.39
N CYS A 802 -34.51 -4.53 6.78
CA CYS A 802 -35.26 -4.20 7.99
C CYS A 802 -36.79 -4.44 7.88
N GLY A 803 -37.31 -4.82 6.70
CA GLY A 803 -38.75 -5.02 6.47
C GLY A 803 -39.54 -3.74 6.21
N THR A 804 -38.87 -2.62 5.93
CA THR A 804 -39.51 -1.36 5.50
C THR A 804 -39.88 -1.47 4.02
N VAL A 805 -41.18 -1.34 3.71
CA VAL A 805 -41.71 -1.39 2.35
C VAL A 805 -41.27 -0.16 1.55
N ARG A 806 -40.88 -0.35 0.28
CA ARG A 806 -40.36 0.72 -0.61
C ARG A 806 -41.08 0.75 -1.97
N PRO A 807 -42.35 1.22 -2.04
CA PRO A 807 -43.13 1.26 -3.30
C PRO A 807 -42.53 2.19 -4.35
N ASP A 808 -41.69 3.14 -3.93
CA ASP A 808 -40.89 4.00 -4.81
C ASP A 808 -39.86 3.23 -5.66
N LEU A 809 -39.69 1.93 -5.41
CA LEU A 809 -38.79 1.03 -6.13
C LEU A 809 -39.53 -0.05 -6.94
N ASP A 810 -40.87 -0.08 -6.95
CA ASP A 810 -41.66 -1.09 -7.68
C ASP A 810 -41.28 -1.13 -9.18
N PHE A 811 -40.96 0.04 -9.75
CA PHE A 811 -40.50 0.20 -11.14
C PHE A 811 -39.09 -0.37 -11.43
N LEU A 812 -38.35 -0.74 -10.39
CA LEU A 812 -37.04 -1.41 -10.39
C LEU A 812 -37.11 -2.84 -9.83
N SER A 813 -38.26 -3.27 -9.31
CA SER A 813 -38.46 -4.59 -8.71
C SER A 813 -38.06 -5.72 -9.68
N PRO A 814 -37.44 -6.81 -9.21
CA PRO A 814 -37.15 -7.98 -10.04
C PRO A 814 -38.42 -8.63 -10.60
N ALA A 815 -39.54 -8.55 -9.87
CA ALA A 815 -40.82 -9.16 -10.25
C ALA A 815 -41.35 -8.65 -11.61
N ARG A 816 -41.01 -7.41 -12.02
CA ARG A 816 -41.44 -6.84 -13.31
C ARG A 816 -40.94 -7.64 -14.52
N LEU A 817 -39.87 -8.42 -14.36
CA LEU A 817 -39.27 -9.23 -15.42
C LEU A 817 -40.02 -10.56 -15.66
N PHE A 818 -40.94 -10.93 -14.77
CA PHE A 818 -41.68 -12.20 -14.80
C PHE A 818 -43.21 -11.99 -15.00
N PRO A 819 -43.65 -11.35 -16.11
CA PRO A 819 -45.06 -11.10 -16.37
C PRO A 819 -45.82 -12.43 -16.51
N GLY A 820 -46.71 -12.71 -15.56
CA GLY A 820 -47.48 -13.97 -15.48
C GLY A 820 -47.25 -14.78 -14.20
N GLY A 821 -46.33 -14.36 -13.32
CA GLY A 821 -46.14 -15.00 -12.00
C GLY A 821 -45.38 -16.32 -12.02
N GLY A 822 -44.78 -16.69 -13.16
CA GLY A 822 -43.96 -17.89 -13.31
C GLY A 822 -42.51 -17.65 -12.87
N ALA A 823 -42.21 -17.92 -11.60
CA ALA A 823 -40.86 -18.25 -11.15
C ALA A 823 -40.86 -19.70 -10.66
N GLN A 824 -40.19 -20.59 -11.39
CA GLN A 824 -39.86 -21.97 -11.03
C GLN A 824 -38.36 -22.17 -11.22
#